data_AF-A0A5B0WB67-F1
#
_entry.id   AF-A0A5B0WB67-F1
#
_cell.length_a   1.000
_cell.length_b   1.000
_cell.length_c   1.000
_cell.angle_alpha   90.00
_cell.angle_beta   90.00
_cell.angle_gamma   90.00
#
_symmetry.space_group_name_H-M   'P 1'
#
loop_
_entity.id
_entity.type
_entity.pdbx_description
1 polymer ?
#
loop_
_entity_poly.entity_id
_entity_poly.type
_entity_poly.pdbx_seq_one_letter_code
_entity_poly.pdbx_strand_id
1 'polypeptide(L)'
;MKIMKPLRLGVLHRPWRWQQQNYLGVTVMALTDMGDSPQIRPEPELWQLVAQELQSTGGVLDLSIPKPCAEFFASGYAWTNHQSQKEACIARIQVADKEKSLMVFGDRYWQNGHPSAPQPFEKMHLDWSNAFGGHCTAENPLGKGDEPVTRDGVLWHPLPNVELPDQLLHSVHQRVPPASFAPLDFSWPQRSRLMGKKYDKQWLAHEFPGLARDTDWHLFNMAGQDQWLTGQSCLPSGASWRIWNMHPTQAVQQGTLPCWQARCFINRQRGEEMRLEEVHLRATTVWFMPHLERMVLIWHGACPINEDDAADVHQMLVAMELAQSERPVPHYQQVMTQRAEKEKGALFTLREKDLMDESLIAPWIDNDVQVTPSALAETMTRREAYLRQRHQARSQKQDQDINQLLTELPLQEEKALTADKLPELVASLERQAERIQQRVQKKSAAYAATEQANTPPAGPASYYRMLDLLHKQSQKTPELQTPETLKQTHRSLHQMYLLSADTRPPAARLQGEQAEVLRRHVMACMATKRDLSDMDLTGADLSGLDLRRANLQRTLLENANLDNCCLDEADLSEAMLAYASLNNTSLNAACLDNASLAGARCHNCYFTGARLGGVLLERAELVMCDFSQASLSDILLRQCMLYHCHFSQARLENCLFMELVPEELDFSYAHLTRMTVINGGFAAVRFNHAVMDSCTFLDSALDHAQYQHAHLESCVFTGKTHIRSGLFQHARLTSCNFRLTLLEAADFSEAVLQNCDFSEANLSFAQMRAVNGSNSLFIRTLLTNSNLQEANLMGAILQKAHLVGADLRRANLFRADISQSSVDVNTQLQGALLDQCKTLPCAGGDLV
;
A
#
# COMPACT_ATOMS: atom_id res chain seq x y z
N MET A 1 5.68 8.95 4.95
CA MET A 1 6.78 9.26 4.02
C MET A 1 6.82 8.28 2.85
N LYS A 2 6.82 8.74 1.59
CA LYS A 2 6.97 7.92 0.36
C LYS A 2 8.45 7.92 -0.08
N ILE A 3 9.06 6.74 -0.17
CA ILE A 3 10.49 6.59 -0.54
C ILE A 3 10.61 6.25 -2.03
N MET A 4 11.47 6.97 -2.73
CA MET A 4 11.76 6.81 -4.16
C MET A 4 13.25 6.52 -4.33
N LYS A 5 13.58 5.33 -4.79
CA LYS A 5 14.97 4.89 -4.93
C LYS A 5 15.13 3.97 -6.14
N PRO A 6 16.37 3.75 -6.62
CA PRO A 6 16.68 2.67 -7.54
C PRO A 6 16.41 1.30 -6.92
N LEU A 7 16.28 0.27 -7.74
CA LEU A 7 16.01 -1.10 -7.31
C LEU A 7 17.25 -1.80 -6.72
N ARG A 8 18.39 -1.11 -6.73
CA ARG A 8 19.71 -1.60 -6.34
C ARG A 8 20.25 -1.02 -5.04
N LEU A 9 19.67 0.09 -4.58
CA LEU A 9 20.09 0.75 -3.35
C LEU A 9 19.20 0.34 -2.19
N GLY A 10 19.83 -0.12 -1.11
CA GLY A 10 19.18 -0.27 0.19
C GLY A 10 19.07 1.08 0.88
N VAL A 11 17.92 1.38 1.49
CA VAL A 11 17.72 2.63 2.24
C VAL A 11 17.11 2.31 3.59
N LEU A 12 17.76 2.78 4.64
CA LEU A 12 17.23 2.79 6.00
C LEU A 12 17.08 4.23 6.47
N HIS A 13 16.10 4.47 7.32
CA HIS A 13 15.86 5.78 7.90
C HIS A 13 15.33 5.62 9.31
N ARG A 14 15.73 6.52 10.20
CA ARG A 14 15.30 6.49 11.59
C ARG A 14 15.24 7.91 12.15
N PRO A 15 14.09 8.34 12.68
CA PRO A 15 14.07 9.56 13.48
C PRO A 15 14.70 9.31 14.85
N TRP A 16 15.43 10.29 15.34
CA TRP A 16 16.01 10.28 16.69
C TRP A 16 15.97 11.68 17.29
N ARG A 17 15.96 11.74 18.61
CA ARG A 17 15.92 12.99 19.38
C ARG A 17 17.22 13.16 20.16
N TRP A 18 17.72 14.39 20.18
CA TRP A 18 18.90 14.77 20.94
C TRP A 18 18.90 16.25 21.28
N GLN A 19 19.18 16.57 22.54
CA GLN A 19 19.19 17.95 23.01
C GLN A 19 17.92 18.72 22.60
N GLN A 20 16.76 18.05 22.71
CA GLN A 20 15.43 18.58 22.36
C GLN A 20 15.20 18.88 20.86
N GLN A 21 16.14 18.50 19.98
CA GLN A 21 15.97 18.57 18.54
C GLN A 21 15.68 17.18 17.97
N ASN A 22 14.78 17.13 16.98
CA ASN A 22 14.46 15.91 16.26
C ASN A 22 15.30 15.89 14.96
N TYR A 23 15.83 14.72 14.63
CA TYR A 23 16.64 14.50 13.42
C TYR A 23 16.13 13.28 12.68
N LEU A 24 16.12 13.33 11.36
CA LEU A 24 15.98 12.14 10.51
C LEU A 24 17.37 11.69 10.09
N GLY A 25 17.80 10.54 10.60
CA GLY A 25 18.98 9.85 10.10
C GLY A 25 18.64 9.00 8.88
N VAL A 26 19.52 9.00 7.87
CA VAL A 26 19.36 8.30 6.60
C VAL A 26 20.62 7.49 6.32
N THR A 27 20.42 6.22 5.99
CA THR A 27 21.48 5.31 5.55
C THR A 27 21.18 4.82 4.15
N VAL A 28 22.15 4.93 3.25
CA VAL A 28 22.10 4.38 1.89
C VAL A 28 23.16 3.29 1.77
N MET A 29 22.80 2.17 1.16
CA MET A 29 23.67 0.99 1.04
C MET A 29 23.71 0.51 -0.40
N ALA A 30 24.90 0.12 -0.85
CA ALA A 30 25.12 -0.47 -2.17
C ALA A 30 25.97 -1.74 -2.03
N LEU A 31 25.45 -2.87 -2.53
CA LEU A 31 26.23 -4.09 -2.69
C LEU A 31 26.96 -4.02 -4.03
N THR A 32 28.27 -4.25 -4.02
CA THR A 32 29.10 -4.18 -5.22
C THR A 32 30.14 -5.29 -5.25
N ASP A 33 30.61 -5.60 -6.45
CA ASP A 33 31.77 -6.45 -6.69
C ASP A 33 33.08 -5.76 -6.26
N MET A 34 34.11 -6.54 -5.96
CA MET A 34 35.46 -6.07 -5.59
C MET A 34 36.45 -5.99 -6.78
N GLY A 35 35.96 -6.09 -8.02
CA GLY A 35 36.79 -6.03 -9.23
C GLY A 35 37.22 -4.62 -9.66
N ASP A 36 37.96 -4.52 -10.76
CA ASP A 36 38.51 -3.25 -11.29
C ASP A 36 37.43 -2.24 -11.77
N SER A 37 36.24 -2.73 -12.10
CA SER A 37 35.10 -1.92 -12.54
C SER A 37 33.87 -2.35 -11.74
N PRO A 38 33.77 -1.91 -10.47
CA PRO A 38 32.69 -2.32 -9.57
C PRO A 38 31.33 -1.90 -10.12
N GLN A 39 30.33 -2.77 -10.03
CA GLN A 39 28.95 -2.50 -10.39
C GLN A 39 28.02 -2.80 -9.21
N ILE A 40 26.91 -2.06 -9.12
CA ILE A 40 25.94 -2.18 -8.05
C ILE A 40 24.97 -3.32 -8.36
N ARG A 41 24.92 -4.29 -7.47
CA ARG A 41 24.07 -5.47 -7.51
C ARG A 41 22.63 -5.14 -7.06
N PRO A 42 21.63 -5.97 -7.41
CA PRO A 42 20.26 -5.78 -6.95
C PRO A 42 20.11 -5.77 -5.43
N GLU A 43 19.20 -4.94 -4.90
CA GLU A 43 18.94 -4.85 -3.46
C GLU A 43 18.49 -6.18 -2.82
N PRO A 44 17.68 -7.05 -3.47
CA PRO A 44 17.36 -8.35 -2.90
C PRO A 44 18.60 -9.20 -2.58
N GLU A 45 19.65 -9.12 -3.42
CA GLU A 45 20.93 -9.82 -3.19
C GLU A 45 21.63 -9.27 -1.94
N LEU A 46 21.62 -7.94 -1.78
CA LEU A 46 22.15 -7.26 -0.60
C LEU A 46 21.53 -7.83 0.67
N TRP A 47 20.19 -7.87 0.77
CA TRP A 47 19.53 -8.32 1.99
C TRP A 47 19.70 -9.82 2.26
N GLN A 48 19.72 -10.66 1.21
CA GLN A 48 20.00 -12.09 1.35
C GLN A 48 21.41 -12.34 1.91
N LEU A 49 22.40 -11.63 1.39
CA LEU A 49 23.79 -11.79 1.78
C LEU A 49 24.03 -11.24 3.20
N VAL A 50 23.49 -10.05 3.51
CA VAL A 50 23.52 -9.47 4.86
C VAL A 50 22.94 -10.43 5.89
N ALA A 51 21.78 -11.03 5.60
CA ALA A 51 21.11 -11.94 6.53
C ALA A 51 21.87 -13.25 6.76
N GLN A 52 22.66 -13.71 5.79
CA GLN A 52 23.53 -14.89 5.94
C GLN A 52 24.78 -14.56 6.75
N GLU A 53 25.41 -13.41 6.50
CA GLU A 53 26.70 -13.06 7.09
C GLU A 53 26.60 -12.42 8.50
N LEU A 54 25.44 -11.88 8.90
CA LEU A 54 25.22 -11.28 10.24
C LEU A 54 24.64 -12.25 11.30
N GLN A 55 24.41 -13.52 10.99
CA GLN A 55 23.75 -14.47 11.92
C GLN A 55 24.47 -14.60 13.28
N SER A 56 25.80 -14.44 13.30
CA SER A 56 26.61 -14.56 14.52
C SER A 56 26.75 -13.27 15.34
N THR A 57 26.19 -12.13 14.87
CA THR A 57 26.41 -10.79 15.47
C THR A 57 25.11 -10.05 15.79
N GLY A 58 24.02 -10.79 16.02
CA GLY A 58 22.73 -10.21 16.44
C GLY A 58 21.88 -9.62 15.31
N GLY A 59 22.30 -9.77 14.04
CA GLY A 59 21.47 -9.51 12.87
C GLY A 59 21.19 -8.03 12.51
N VAL A 60 21.75 -7.08 13.25
CA VAL A 60 21.54 -5.63 12.99
C VAL A 60 22.67 -5.09 12.11
N LEU A 61 22.34 -4.68 10.88
CA LEU A 61 23.31 -4.12 9.94
C LEU A 61 23.65 -2.64 10.22
N ASP A 62 22.65 -1.82 10.55
CA ASP A 62 22.85 -0.39 10.80
C ASP A 62 21.64 0.21 11.56
N LEU A 63 21.85 1.31 12.28
CA LEU A 63 20.79 1.99 13.06
C LEU A 63 20.33 3.32 12.45
N SER A 64 20.80 3.67 11.26
CA SER A 64 20.53 4.93 10.57
C SER A 64 20.93 6.17 11.35
N ILE A 65 22.02 6.07 12.13
CA ILE A 65 22.55 7.17 12.92
C ILE A 65 23.96 7.50 12.41
N PRO A 66 24.28 8.77 12.12
CA PRO A 66 25.58 9.15 11.59
C PRO A 66 26.75 8.73 12.49
N LYS A 67 27.77 8.15 11.87
CA LYS A 67 28.99 7.71 12.55
C LYS A 67 30.00 8.88 12.66
N PRO A 68 30.68 9.06 13.81
CA PRO A 68 31.73 10.07 13.97
C PRO A 68 32.92 9.89 13.02
N CYS A 69 33.33 8.64 12.81
CA CYS A 69 34.47 8.29 11.98
C CYS A 69 34.14 7.15 11.02
N ALA A 70 34.92 7.07 9.94
CA ALA A 70 34.83 5.97 9.00
C ALA A 70 35.41 4.68 9.58
N GLU A 71 34.85 3.55 9.18
CA GLU A 71 35.25 2.23 9.65
C GLU A 71 35.25 1.21 8.51
N PHE A 72 36.00 0.14 8.68
CA PHE A 72 35.87 -1.05 7.85
C PHE A 72 35.62 -2.27 8.72
N PHE A 73 34.92 -3.27 8.19
CA PHE A 73 34.85 -4.59 8.81
C PHE A 73 34.71 -5.67 7.74
N ALA A 74 34.82 -6.93 8.14
CA ALA A 74 34.72 -8.05 7.22
C ALA A 74 34.04 -9.26 7.85
N SER A 75 33.37 -10.03 7.00
CA SER A 75 32.86 -11.36 7.33
C SER A 75 33.46 -12.39 6.37
N GLY A 76 33.38 -13.66 6.75
CA GLY A 76 33.93 -14.76 5.98
C GLY A 76 35.04 -15.53 6.70
N TYR A 77 36.00 -16.01 5.94
CA TYR A 77 36.90 -17.08 6.36
C TYR A 77 38.36 -16.73 6.07
N ALA A 78 39.27 -17.22 6.90
CA ALA A 78 40.66 -17.36 6.55
C ALA A 78 40.89 -18.67 5.79
N TRP A 79 41.74 -18.62 4.76
CA TRP A 79 42.06 -19.73 3.88
C TRP A 79 43.55 -20.01 3.85
N THR A 80 43.89 -21.29 3.87
CA THR A 80 45.26 -21.84 3.78
C THR A 80 45.44 -22.71 2.54
N ASN A 81 44.41 -22.81 1.68
CA ASN A 81 44.42 -23.67 0.49
C ASN A 81 45.60 -23.39 -0.46
N HIS A 82 45.95 -22.12 -0.61
CA HIS A 82 47.09 -21.63 -1.41
C HIS A 82 48.42 -21.59 -0.63
N GLN A 83 48.47 -22.03 0.64
CA GLN A 83 49.68 -22.02 1.46
C GLN A 83 50.32 -23.41 1.53
N SER A 84 51.64 -23.44 1.71
CA SER A 84 52.40 -24.67 1.95
C SER A 84 52.23 -25.19 3.38
N GLN A 85 52.10 -24.29 4.35
CA GLN A 85 51.74 -24.58 5.74
C GLN A 85 50.24 -24.37 5.91
N LYS A 86 49.53 -25.39 6.39
CA LYS A 86 48.06 -25.40 6.48
C LYS A 86 47.54 -25.28 7.90
N GLU A 87 48.44 -25.20 8.87
CA GLU A 87 48.13 -25.20 10.29
C GLU A 87 47.84 -23.79 10.83
N ALA A 88 48.40 -22.75 10.19
CA ALA A 88 48.18 -21.37 10.58
C ALA A 88 48.37 -20.38 9.42
N CYS A 89 47.69 -19.24 9.46
CA CYS A 89 47.91 -18.12 8.55
C CYS A 89 47.61 -16.77 9.21
N ILE A 90 48.07 -15.67 8.59
CA ILE A 90 47.68 -14.31 8.98
C ILE A 90 46.58 -13.83 8.05
N ALA A 91 45.39 -13.56 8.61
CA ALA A 91 44.35 -12.81 7.92
C ALA A 91 44.57 -11.32 8.17
N ARG A 92 44.67 -10.51 7.12
CA ARG A 92 44.96 -9.07 7.24
C ARG A 92 44.05 -8.28 6.33
N ILE A 93 43.64 -7.10 6.80
CA ILE A 93 42.93 -6.10 5.99
C ILE A 93 43.63 -4.77 6.19
N GLN A 94 43.92 -4.09 5.08
CA GLN A 94 44.43 -2.74 5.02
C GLN A 94 43.47 -1.89 4.19
N VAL A 95 43.06 -0.73 4.71
CA VAL A 95 42.26 0.28 4.01
C VAL A 95 42.93 1.64 4.24
N ALA A 96 43.40 2.26 3.16
CA ALA A 96 44.27 3.43 3.21
C ALA A 96 45.48 3.20 4.15
N ASP A 97 45.63 4.02 5.18
CA ASP A 97 46.69 3.97 6.20
C ASP A 97 46.36 3.05 7.39
N LYS A 98 45.11 2.58 7.50
CA LYS A 98 44.67 1.74 8.62
C LYS A 98 44.82 0.25 8.27
N GLU A 99 45.40 -0.52 9.19
CA GLU A 99 45.54 -1.97 9.05
C GLU A 99 45.14 -2.72 10.32
N LYS A 100 44.65 -3.95 10.14
CA LYS A 100 44.44 -4.92 11.21
C LYS A 100 44.84 -6.32 10.74
N SER A 101 45.55 -7.04 11.61
CA SER A 101 46.01 -8.41 11.38
C SER A 101 45.49 -9.33 12.47
N LEU A 102 45.05 -10.51 12.09
CA LEU A 102 44.67 -11.60 12.99
C LEU A 102 45.53 -12.82 12.69
N MET A 103 46.04 -13.45 13.73
CA MET A 103 46.69 -14.75 13.64
C MET A 103 45.60 -15.83 13.72
N VAL A 104 45.59 -16.71 12.72
CA VAL A 104 44.56 -17.74 12.58
C VAL A 104 45.21 -19.11 12.64
N PHE A 105 44.72 -19.96 13.55
CA PHE A 105 45.20 -21.32 13.76
C PHE A 105 44.08 -22.31 13.43
N GLY A 106 44.45 -23.53 13.02
CA GLY A 106 43.51 -24.65 13.09
C GLY A 106 43.21 -25.06 14.53
N ASP A 107 42.35 -26.05 14.69
CA ASP A 107 41.85 -26.43 16.02
C ASP A 107 42.99 -26.82 16.96
N ARG A 108 42.94 -26.26 18.18
CA ARG A 108 43.93 -26.45 19.25
C ARG A 108 43.24 -26.63 20.59
N TYR A 109 43.90 -27.36 21.49
CA TYR A 109 43.40 -27.67 22.82
C TYR A 109 44.51 -27.52 23.86
N TRP A 110 44.14 -27.18 25.09
CA TRP A 110 45.10 -27.21 26.20
C TRP A 110 45.52 -28.64 26.51
N GLN A 111 46.82 -28.90 26.50
CA GLN A 111 47.43 -30.17 26.86
C GLN A 111 48.54 -29.91 27.89
N ASN A 112 48.38 -30.44 29.11
CA ASN A 112 49.35 -30.28 30.20
C ASN A 112 49.77 -28.81 30.46
N GLY A 113 48.84 -27.86 30.35
CA GLY A 113 49.11 -26.43 30.58
C GLY A 113 49.74 -25.67 29.41
N HIS A 114 49.94 -26.32 28.26
CA HIS A 114 50.46 -25.70 27.03
C HIS A 114 49.48 -25.87 25.85
N PRO A 115 49.50 -24.96 24.86
CA PRO A 115 48.71 -25.13 23.64
C PRO A 115 49.20 -26.34 22.83
N SER A 116 48.27 -27.17 22.34
CA SER A 116 48.61 -28.22 21.37
C SER A 116 49.08 -27.62 20.04
N ALA A 117 49.78 -28.42 19.23
CA ALA A 117 50.05 -28.05 17.84
C ALA A 117 48.73 -27.82 17.07
N PRO A 118 48.63 -26.77 16.24
CA PRO A 118 47.46 -26.52 15.41
C PRO A 118 47.24 -27.63 14.39
N GLN A 119 45.99 -28.06 14.24
CA GLN A 119 45.61 -28.98 13.17
C GLN A 119 45.60 -28.26 11.81
N PRO A 120 45.89 -28.94 10.69
CA PRO A 120 45.67 -28.37 9.37
C PRO A 120 44.19 -28.01 9.17
N PHE A 121 43.93 -26.85 8.59
CA PHE A 121 42.59 -26.45 8.15
C PHE A 121 42.63 -26.04 6.67
N GLU A 122 41.47 -26.00 6.00
CA GLU A 122 41.34 -25.40 4.66
C GLU A 122 40.71 -24.01 4.74
N LYS A 123 39.67 -23.89 5.57
CA LYS A 123 38.97 -22.65 5.89
C LYS A 123 38.68 -22.55 7.40
N MET A 124 38.81 -21.36 7.95
CA MET A 124 38.50 -21.05 9.35
C MET A 124 37.65 -19.78 9.42
N HIS A 125 36.49 -19.84 10.07
CA HIS A 125 35.58 -18.69 10.13
C HIS A 125 36.15 -17.58 11.04
N LEU A 126 36.07 -16.32 10.62
CA LEU A 126 36.69 -15.17 11.29
C LEU A 126 35.73 -14.37 12.18
N ASP A 127 34.66 -15.01 12.68
CA ASP A 127 33.72 -14.37 13.60
C ASP A 127 34.12 -14.50 15.07
N TRP A 128 33.27 -13.98 15.94
CA TRP A 128 33.47 -13.97 17.38
C TRP A 128 33.47 -15.36 18.02
N SER A 129 32.87 -16.38 17.39
CA SER A 129 32.82 -17.75 17.93
C SER A 129 34.18 -18.44 17.98
N ASN A 130 35.10 -18.01 17.11
CA ASN A 130 36.46 -18.52 17.03
C ASN A 130 37.50 -17.64 17.73
N ALA A 131 37.10 -16.48 18.25
CA ALA A 131 37.94 -15.61 19.05
C ALA A 131 37.92 -16.01 20.54
N PHE A 132 38.86 -15.49 21.31
CA PHE A 132 38.90 -15.71 22.77
C PHE A 132 37.57 -15.27 23.40
N GLY A 133 37.01 -16.08 24.30
CA GLY A 133 35.76 -15.75 24.97
C GLY A 133 35.08 -16.96 25.61
N GLY A 134 33.83 -16.75 26.03
CA GLY A 134 32.97 -17.73 26.70
C GLY A 134 31.97 -17.04 27.63
N HIS A 135 31.12 -17.81 28.32
CA HIS A 135 30.03 -17.26 29.13
C HIS A 135 30.49 -16.28 30.23
N CYS A 136 31.66 -16.51 30.82
CA CYS A 136 32.25 -15.61 31.81
C CYS A 136 32.98 -14.39 31.22
N THR A 137 33.13 -14.30 29.89
CA THR A 137 33.78 -13.19 29.20
C THR A 137 32.75 -12.28 28.55
N ALA A 138 32.34 -11.23 29.28
CA ALA A 138 31.30 -10.29 28.81
C ALA A 138 31.65 -9.58 27.49
N GLU A 139 32.94 -9.41 27.17
CA GLU A 139 33.41 -8.79 25.92
C GLU A 139 33.21 -9.68 24.68
N ASN A 140 33.08 -11.00 24.86
CA ASN A 140 32.78 -11.94 23.79
C ASN A 140 32.13 -13.21 24.39
N PRO A 141 30.82 -13.18 24.66
CA PRO A 141 30.11 -14.32 25.23
C PRO A 141 30.01 -15.52 24.27
N LEU A 142 30.21 -15.31 22.97
CA LEU A 142 30.10 -16.34 21.93
C LEU A 142 31.42 -17.09 21.69
N GLY A 143 32.54 -16.55 22.18
CA GLY A 143 33.88 -17.07 21.92
C GLY A 143 34.20 -18.37 22.64
N LYS A 144 35.45 -18.80 22.49
CA LYS A 144 35.98 -20.01 23.12
C LYS A 144 37.37 -19.79 23.69
N GLY A 145 37.76 -20.61 24.66
CA GLY A 145 39.05 -20.49 25.36
C GLY A 145 38.93 -20.13 26.84
N ASP A 146 37.83 -19.51 27.26
CA ASP A 146 37.62 -19.17 28.66
C ASP A 146 37.27 -20.41 29.51
N GLU A 147 36.34 -21.23 29.02
CA GLU A 147 35.78 -22.36 29.75
C GLU A 147 36.03 -23.69 29.04
N PRO A 148 36.18 -24.80 29.78
CA PRO A 148 36.21 -26.13 29.21
C PRO A 148 34.81 -26.58 28.79
N VAL A 149 34.73 -27.31 27.67
CA VAL A 149 33.51 -27.86 27.09
C VAL A 149 33.49 -29.37 27.28
N THR A 150 32.37 -29.93 27.75
CA THR A 150 32.20 -31.39 27.83
C THR A 150 31.67 -31.93 26.51
N ARG A 151 32.38 -32.90 25.92
CA ARG A 151 31.97 -33.61 24.71
C ARG A 151 32.16 -35.11 24.93
N ASP A 152 31.10 -35.89 24.74
CA ASP A 152 31.10 -37.35 24.93
C ASP A 152 31.60 -37.82 26.31
N GLY A 153 31.30 -37.04 27.36
CA GLY A 153 31.74 -37.33 28.74
C GLY A 153 33.20 -36.99 29.04
N VAL A 154 33.95 -36.45 28.08
CA VAL A 154 35.34 -35.99 28.24
C VAL A 154 35.37 -34.45 28.30
N LEU A 155 36.14 -33.91 29.24
CA LEU A 155 36.35 -32.47 29.39
C LEU A 155 37.45 -32.00 28.42
N TRP A 156 37.10 -31.12 27.48
CA TRP A 156 38.03 -30.52 26.52
C TRP A 156 38.16 -29.02 26.80
N HIS A 157 39.36 -28.46 26.76
CA HIS A 157 39.53 -27.00 26.85
C HIS A 157 40.07 -26.47 25.51
N PRO A 158 39.18 -26.05 24.59
CA PRO A 158 39.60 -25.55 23.28
C PRO A 158 40.33 -24.22 23.42
N LEU A 159 41.32 -23.95 22.56
CA LEU A 159 41.87 -22.62 22.37
C LEU A 159 41.09 -21.88 21.28
N PRO A 160 41.08 -20.53 21.29
CA PRO A 160 40.57 -19.77 20.17
C PRO A 160 41.40 -20.04 18.91
N ASN A 161 40.76 -19.94 17.75
CA ASN A 161 41.45 -20.04 16.47
C ASN A 161 41.92 -18.66 16.00
N VAL A 162 41.25 -17.60 16.43
CA VAL A 162 41.53 -16.22 16.03
C VAL A 162 42.10 -15.45 17.23
N GLU A 163 43.34 -14.98 17.08
CA GLU A 163 44.07 -14.25 18.11
C GLU A 163 44.76 -13.01 17.52
N LEU A 164 45.12 -12.04 18.37
CA LEU A 164 45.96 -10.92 17.96
C LEU A 164 47.43 -11.37 17.85
N PRO A 165 48.15 -11.02 16.77
CA PRO A 165 49.54 -11.46 16.57
C PRO A 165 50.51 -11.09 17.70
N ASP A 166 50.26 -10.01 18.42
CA ASP A 166 51.06 -9.49 19.52
C ASP A 166 50.63 -9.99 20.90
N GLN A 167 49.51 -10.72 20.99
CA GLN A 167 48.90 -11.16 22.25
C GLN A 167 48.43 -12.61 22.18
N LEU A 168 49.32 -13.50 21.77
CA LEU A 168 49.03 -14.93 21.68
C LEU A 168 48.86 -15.55 23.08
N LEU A 169 47.97 -16.55 23.17
CA LEU A 169 47.75 -17.33 24.38
C LEU A 169 48.85 -18.36 24.61
N HIS A 170 49.52 -18.25 25.76
CA HIS A 170 50.57 -19.16 26.19
C HIS A 170 50.25 -19.92 27.49
N SER A 171 49.28 -19.43 28.27
CA SER A 171 48.81 -20.07 29.51
C SER A 171 47.28 -20.05 29.67
N VAL A 172 46.71 -21.06 30.31
CA VAL A 172 45.27 -21.18 30.62
C VAL A 172 44.76 -20.01 31.48
N HIS A 173 45.62 -19.41 32.30
CA HIS A 173 45.25 -18.30 33.18
C HIS A 173 45.42 -16.92 32.52
N GLN A 174 46.02 -16.86 31.32
CA GLN A 174 46.19 -15.62 30.59
C GLN A 174 44.84 -15.18 30.03
N ARG A 175 44.50 -13.91 30.24
CA ARG A 175 43.34 -13.26 29.60
C ARG A 175 43.87 -12.37 28.48
N VAL A 176 43.33 -12.56 27.28
CA VAL A 176 43.63 -11.75 26.10
C VAL A 176 42.35 -11.08 25.62
N PRO A 177 42.40 -9.90 25.00
CA PRO A 177 41.20 -9.29 24.44
C PRO A 177 40.68 -10.11 23.25
N PRO A 178 39.36 -10.28 23.12
CA PRO A 178 38.78 -10.93 21.94
C PRO A 178 39.01 -10.07 20.70
N ALA A 179 39.35 -10.71 19.58
CA ALA A 179 39.60 -10.02 18.32
C ALA A 179 38.95 -10.74 17.14
N SER A 180 38.25 -9.96 16.31
CA SER A 180 37.63 -10.40 15.06
C SER A 180 37.57 -9.22 14.10
N PHE A 181 37.35 -9.47 12.81
CA PHE A 181 36.98 -8.43 11.84
C PHE A 181 35.48 -8.14 11.85
N ALA A 182 34.66 -8.97 12.48
CA ALA A 182 33.20 -8.91 12.47
C ALA A 182 32.66 -7.72 13.30
N PRO A 183 31.43 -7.25 13.03
CA PRO A 183 30.82 -6.18 13.80
C PRO A 183 30.56 -6.59 15.27
N LEU A 184 30.63 -5.61 16.18
CA LEU A 184 30.35 -5.76 17.59
C LEU A 184 28.85 -5.64 17.86
N ASP A 185 28.32 -6.55 18.69
CA ASP A 185 26.95 -6.50 19.15
C ASP A 185 26.71 -5.25 20.02
N PHE A 186 25.52 -4.66 19.88
CA PHE A 186 25.14 -3.43 20.57
C PHE A 186 25.10 -3.56 22.10
N SER A 187 24.82 -4.76 22.62
CA SER A 187 24.70 -5.05 24.04
C SER A 187 26.05 -5.25 24.75
N TRP A 188 27.10 -5.55 24.00
CA TRP A 188 28.40 -5.90 24.59
C TRP A 188 29.09 -4.70 25.24
N PRO A 189 29.88 -4.91 26.32
CA PRO A 189 30.50 -3.83 27.10
C PRO A 189 31.29 -2.82 26.28
N GLN A 190 31.92 -3.25 25.19
CA GLN A 190 32.68 -2.38 24.29
C GLN A 190 31.82 -1.25 23.70
N ARG A 191 30.54 -1.53 23.40
CA ARG A 191 29.56 -0.57 22.87
C ARG A 191 28.63 -0.04 23.95
N SER A 192 28.04 -0.89 24.79
CA SER A 192 27.02 -0.46 25.77
C SER A 192 27.54 0.56 26.80
N ARG A 193 28.85 0.55 27.11
CA ARG A 193 29.49 1.60 27.94
C ARG A 193 29.41 3.01 27.34
N LEU A 194 29.25 3.12 26.03
CA LEU A 194 29.18 4.38 25.28
C LEU A 194 27.75 4.98 25.26
N MET A 195 26.74 4.25 25.74
CA MET A 195 25.33 4.66 25.71
C MET A 195 25.02 5.88 26.59
N GLY A 196 25.92 6.25 27.49
CA GLY A 196 25.69 7.28 28.51
C GLY A 196 24.95 6.73 29.73
N LYS A 197 24.94 7.51 30.82
CA LYS A 197 24.31 7.12 32.10
C LYS A 197 23.24 8.10 32.57
N LYS A 198 23.11 9.26 31.92
CA LYS A 198 22.21 10.35 32.37
C LYS A 198 20.75 10.18 31.92
N TYR A 199 20.16 9.02 32.22
CA TYR A 199 18.74 8.74 32.05
C TYR A 199 17.94 9.14 33.30
N ASP A 200 17.97 10.43 33.66
CA ASP A 200 17.33 10.97 34.87
C ASP A 200 15.93 11.55 34.60
N LYS A 201 15.32 12.19 35.62
CA LYS A 201 14.01 12.84 35.49
C LYS A 201 14.00 13.96 34.44
N GLN A 202 15.12 14.66 34.25
CA GLN A 202 15.24 15.72 33.26
C GLN A 202 15.26 15.13 31.84
N TRP A 203 15.95 14.02 31.64
CA TRP A 203 15.89 13.26 30.39
C TRP A 203 14.47 12.77 30.10
N LEU A 204 13.79 12.15 31.08
CA LEU A 204 12.42 11.66 30.89
C LEU A 204 11.44 12.77 30.51
N ALA A 205 11.61 13.97 31.08
CA ALA A 205 10.72 15.09 30.84
C ALA A 205 10.91 15.76 29.46
N HIS A 206 12.16 15.89 29.00
CA HIS A 206 12.48 16.76 27.85
C HIS A 206 13.18 16.05 26.68
N GLU A 207 13.80 14.89 26.93
CA GLU A 207 14.68 14.22 25.97
C GLU A 207 14.17 12.87 25.54
N PHE A 208 13.41 12.14 26.36
CA PHE A 208 12.75 10.89 25.99
C PHE A 208 11.90 11.10 24.71
N PRO A 209 11.96 10.18 23.73
CA PRO A 209 12.66 8.89 23.71
C PRO A 209 14.11 8.92 23.17
N GLY A 210 14.78 10.07 23.22
CA GLY A 210 16.13 10.31 22.70
C GLY A 210 17.28 9.73 23.53
N LEU A 211 18.51 9.91 23.05
CA LEU A 211 19.72 9.44 23.72
C LEU A 211 20.09 10.32 24.93
N ALA A 212 20.80 9.76 25.92
CA ALA A 212 21.26 10.50 27.09
C ALA A 212 22.37 11.51 26.73
N ARG A 213 22.37 12.71 27.32
CA ARG A 213 23.34 13.80 26.99
C ARG A 213 24.82 13.42 26.98
N ASP A 214 25.21 12.39 27.71
CA ASP A 214 26.58 11.89 27.82
C ASP A 214 26.88 10.67 26.92
N THR A 215 25.98 10.33 25.99
CA THR A 215 26.23 9.30 24.98
C THR A 215 27.44 9.67 24.11
N ASP A 216 28.38 8.74 23.99
CA ASP A 216 29.46 8.81 23.01
C ASP A 216 28.96 8.23 21.68
N TRP A 217 29.02 9.05 20.64
CA TRP A 217 28.52 8.76 19.31
C TRP A 217 29.26 7.60 18.62
N HIS A 218 30.46 7.24 19.08
CA HIS A 218 31.15 6.02 18.62
C HIS A 218 30.37 4.75 18.98
N LEU A 219 29.32 4.83 19.81
CA LEU A 219 28.33 3.77 19.99
C LEU A 219 27.82 3.21 18.64
N PHE A 220 27.67 4.06 17.62
CA PHE A 220 27.12 3.68 16.31
C PHE A 220 28.15 3.13 15.34
N ASN A 221 29.44 3.23 15.66
CA ASN A 221 30.47 2.45 14.98
C ASN A 221 30.33 0.98 15.38
N MET A 222 30.26 0.11 14.38
CA MET A 222 30.07 -1.32 14.59
C MET A 222 31.39 -2.08 14.64
N ALA A 223 32.42 -1.56 13.99
CA ALA A 223 33.72 -2.20 14.02
C ALA A 223 34.43 -1.96 15.36
N GLY A 224 35.41 -2.80 15.69
CA GLY A 224 36.35 -2.52 16.79
C GLY A 224 37.12 -1.23 16.56
N GLN A 225 37.58 -0.58 17.63
CA GLN A 225 38.33 0.68 17.57
C GLN A 225 39.61 0.59 16.72
N ASP A 226 40.19 -0.60 16.64
CA ASP A 226 41.33 -0.95 15.80
C ASP A 226 41.01 -1.02 14.30
N GLN A 227 39.75 -0.82 13.90
CA GLN A 227 39.28 -0.75 12.51
C GLN A 227 38.72 0.63 12.14
N TRP A 228 38.77 1.60 13.05
CA TRP A 228 38.35 2.98 12.78
C TRP A 228 39.47 3.79 12.12
N LEU A 229 39.11 4.53 11.08
CA LEU A 229 39.98 5.52 10.43
C LEU A 229 39.90 6.82 11.24
N THR A 230 40.58 6.81 12.40
CA THR A 230 40.54 7.92 13.37
C THR A 230 40.94 9.25 12.72
N GLY A 231 40.12 10.29 12.92
CA GLY A 231 40.32 11.60 12.30
C GLY A 231 39.71 11.76 10.91
N GLN A 232 39.20 10.68 10.30
CA GLN A 232 38.49 10.71 9.03
C GLN A 232 36.99 10.50 9.26
N SER A 233 36.19 11.51 8.94
CA SER A 233 34.74 11.46 9.12
C SER A 233 33.99 10.76 7.97
N CYS A 234 34.72 10.42 6.90
CA CYS A 234 34.26 9.66 5.75
C CYS A 234 35.40 8.81 5.19
N LEU A 235 35.08 7.73 4.49
CA LEU A 235 36.04 6.92 3.75
C LEU A 235 36.73 7.79 2.68
N PRO A 236 38.05 7.74 2.54
CA PRO A 236 38.72 8.48 1.49
C PRO A 236 38.25 8.03 0.10
N SER A 237 37.90 8.97 -0.76
CA SER A 237 37.52 8.67 -2.14
C SER A 237 38.68 7.99 -2.85
N GLY A 238 38.44 6.82 -3.45
CA GLY A 238 39.50 6.07 -4.13
C GLY A 238 40.50 5.39 -3.19
N ALA A 239 40.18 5.22 -1.89
CA ALA A 239 41.09 4.58 -0.94
C ALA A 239 41.55 3.20 -1.43
N SER A 240 42.86 2.95 -1.41
CA SER A 240 43.38 1.62 -1.70
C SER A 240 43.06 0.65 -0.57
N TRP A 241 42.78 -0.59 -0.93
CA TRP A 241 42.57 -1.68 0.02
C TRP A 241 43.34 -2.92 -0.38
N ARG A 242 43.73 -3.71 0.63
CA ARG A 242 44.41 -5.00 0.46
C ARG A 242 43.92 -5.98 1.52
N ILE A 243 43.66 -7.21 1.12
CA ILE A 243 43.12 -8.27 1.97
C ILE A 243 43.94 -9.54 1.73
N TRP A 244 44.48 -10.11 2.80
CA TRP A 244 45.33 -11.30 2.75
C TRP A 244 44.62 -12.52 3.32
N ASN A 245 44.76 -13.64 2.62
CA ASN A 245 44.35 -14.98 3.06
C ASN A 245 42.86 -15.11 3.42
N MET A 246 41.96 -14.32 2.81
CA MET A 246 40.50 -14.40 3.04
C MET A 246 39.71 -14.90 1.81
N HIS A 247 40.40 -15.40 0.78
CA HIS A 247 39.80 -15.96 -0.43
C HIS A 247 40.32 -17.39 -0.69
N PRO A 248 39.49 -18.33 -1.21
CA PRO A 248 39.88 -19.73 -1.42
C PRO A 248 41.04 -19.98 -2.39
N THR A 249 41.26 -19.07 -3.35
CA THR A 249 42.29 -19.23 -4.39
C THR A 249 43.29 -18.08 -4.48
N GLN A 250 43.00 -16.92 -3.87
CA GLN A 250 43.81 -15.72 -3.99
C GLN A 250 44.44 -15.41 -2.64
N ALA A 251 45.78 -15.45 -2.58
CA ALA A 251 46.51 -15.15 -1.34
C ALA A 251 46.36 -13.68 -0.93
N VAL A 252 46.26 -12.78 -1.90
CA VAL A 252 46.08 -11.34 -1.70
C VAL A 252 45.10 -10.81 -2.73
N GLN A 253 44.03 -10.19 -2.25
CA GLN A 253 43.13 -9.36 -3.06
C GLN A 253 43.50 -7.90 -2.82
N GLN A 254 43.45 -7.08 -3.87
CA GLN A 254 43.73 -5.65 -3.77
C GLN A 254 42.89 -4.86 -4.78
N GLY A 255 42.62 -3.60 -4.46
CA GLY A 255 41.88 -2.70 -5.33
C GLY A 255 41.74 -1.31 -4.73
N THR A 256 40.81 -0.52 -5.25
CA THR A 256 40.44 0.79 -4.73
C THR A 256 38.95 0.85 -4.43
N LEU A 257 38.56 1.63 -3.42
CA LEU A 257 37.15 1.91 -3.17
C LEU A 257 36.61 2.80 -4.29
N PRO A 258 35.41 2.54 -4.80
CA PRO A 258 34.86 3.35 -5.88
C PRO A 258 34.57 4.78 -5.41
N CYS A 259 34.81 5.74 -6.31
CA CYS A 259 34.55 7.18 -6.09
C CYS A 259 33.06 7.51 -6.33
N TRP A 260 32.17 6.89 -5.56
CA TRP A 260 30.72 7.08 -5.66
C TRP A 260 30.18 7.98 -4.56
N GLN A 261 29.12 8.70 -4.89
CA GLN A 261 28.43 9.61 -3.99
C GLN A 261 26.94 9.30 -3.96
N ALA A 262 26.47 8.82 -2.81
CA ALA A 262 25.06 8.72 -2.55
C ALA A 262 24.47 10.12 -2.29
N ARG A 263 23.32 10.40 -2.88
CA ARG A 263 22.57 11.64 -2.65
C ARG A 263 21.18 11.34 -2.13
N CYS A 264 20.69 12.17 -1.23
CA CYS A 264 19.38 12.04 -0.64
C CYS A 264 18.68 13.40 -0.62
N PHE A 265 17.44 13.43 -1.07
CA PHE A 265 16.60 14.62 -1.06
C PHE A 265 15.29 14.31 -0.35
N ILE A 266 14.84 15.23 0.49
CA ILE A 266 13.57 15.12 1.18
C ILE A 266 12.67 16.29 0.81
N ASN A 267 11.39 16.00 0.57
CA ASN A 267 10.34 17.02 0.51
C ASN A 267 9.72 17.11 1.89
N ARG A 268 9.98 18.23 2.57
CA ARG A 268 9.57 18.46 3.94
C ARG A 268 8.64 19.65 4.04
N GLN A 269 7.62 19.52 4.89
CA GLN A 269 6.71 20.59 5.21
C GLN A 269 7.35 21.52 6.26
N ARG A 270 7.54 22.79 5.90
CA ARG A 270 7.92 23.87 6.84
C ARG A 270 6.81 24.92 6.85
N GLY A 271 5.98 24.91 7.88
CA GLY A 271 4.78 25.74 7.92
C GLY A 271 3.80 25.30 6.83
N GLU A 272 3.40 26.23 5.95
CA GLU A 272 2.48 25.95 4.83
C GLU A 272 3.18 25.55 3.53
N GLU A 273 4.52 25.69 3.45
CA GLU A 273 5.28 25.41 2.23
C GLU A 273 5.97 24.04 2.26
N MET A 274 5.94 23.35 1.11
CA MET A 274 6.75 22.16 0.86
C MET A 274 8.08 22.57 0.26
N ARG A 275 9.19 22.18 0.92
CA ARG A 275 10.54 22.49 0.45
C ARG A 275 11.35 21.23 0.21
N LEU A 276 12.04 21.20 -0.92
CA LEU A 276 13.05 20.19 -1.23
C LEU A 276 14.37 20.56 -0.52
N GLU A 277 14.85 19.70 0.37
CA GLU A 277 16.11 19.85 1.10
C GLU A 277 17.02 18.65 0.78
N GLU A 278 18.32 18.88 0.59
CA GLU A 278 19.31 17.80 0.41
C GLU A 278 19.83 17.35 1.77
N VAL A 279 19.82 16.04 2.03
CA VAL A 279 20.46 15.42 3.18
C VAL A 279 21.85 15.00 2.76
N HIS A 280 22.87 15.71 3.24
CA HIS A 280 24.26 15.41 2.91
C HIS A 280 24.67 14.06 3.50
N LEU A 281 25.05 13.13 2.62
CA LEU A 281 25.49 11.79 2.97
C LEU A 281 27.01 11.68 2.91
N ARG A 282 27.60 10.92 3.83
CA ARG A 282 29.04 10.62 3.88
C ARG A 282 29.23 9.11 3.84
N ALA A 283 30.12 8.61 2.99
CA ALA A 283 30.53 7.21 3.04
C ALA A 283 31.28 6.98 4.36
N THR A 284 30.77 6.16 5.26
CA THR A 284 31.43 5.93 6.57
C THR A 284 31.76 4.48 6.83
N THR A 285 31.24 3.54 6.05
CA THR A 285 31.47 2.12 6.31
C THR A 285 31.66 1.36 5.02
N VAL A 286 32.70 0.53 5.01
CA VAL A 286 32.89 -0.53 4.02
C VAL A 286 32.88 -1.88 4.74
N TRP A 287 32.04 -2.79 4.27
CA TRP A 287 31.98 -4.16 4.76
C TRP A 287 32.43 -5.11 3.65
N PHE A 288 33.54 -5.81 3.87
CA PHE A 288 34.08 -6.78 2.92
C PHE A 288 33.55 -8.20 3.17
N MET A 289 33.24 -8.92 2.09
CA MET A 289 33.04 -10.38 2.08
C MET A 289 34.02 -10.99 1.07
N PRO A 290 35.30 -11.13 1.45
CA PRO A 290 36.37 -11.38 0.49
C PRO A 290 36.21 -12.73 -0.22
N HIS A 291 35.66 -13.75 0.46
CA HIS A 291 35.37 -15.08 -0.09
C HIS A 291 34.31 -15.10 -1.20
N LEU A 292 33.49 -14.04 -1.29
CA LEU A 292 32.47 -13.86 -2.35
C LEU A 292 32.88 -12.79 -3.37
N GLU A 293 34.04 -12.16 -3.18
CA GLU A 293 34.48 -10.99 -3.96
C GLU A 293 33.44 -9.86 -3.97
N ARG A 294 32.77 -9.66 -2.82
CA ARG A 294 31.74 -8.64 -2.62
C ARG A 294 32.13 -7.66 -1.51
N MET A 295 31.63 -6.44 -1.64
CA MET A 295 31.64 -5.47 -0.56
C MET A 295 30.32 -4.68 -0.50
N VAL A 296 29.95 -4.24 0.70
CA VAL A 296 28.84 -3.31 0.92
C VAL A 296 29.41 -1.97 1.33
N LEU A 297 29.03 -0.93 0.60
CA LEU A 297 29.34 0.46 0.93
C LEU A 297 28.13 1.10 1.58
N ILE A 298 28.35 1.84 2.66
CA ILE A 298 27.29 2.46 3.45
C ILE A 298 27.57 3.95 3.65
N TRP A 299 26.59 4.77 3.28
CA TRP A 299 26.59 6.20 3.47
C TRP A 299 25.59 6.60 4.55
N HIS A 300 25.98 7.53 5.42
CA HIS A 300 25.11 8.05 6.47
C HIS A 300 25.00 9.56 6.38
N GLY A 301 23.81 10.08 6.64
CA GLY A 301 23.57 11.50 6.85
C GLY A 301 22.43 11.72 7.83
N ALA A 302 22.26 12.95 8.26
CA ALA A 302 21.11 13.35 9.06
C ALA A 302 20.71 14.77 8.73
N CYS A 303 19.44 15.08 8.94
CA CYS A 303 18.89 16.42 8.83
C CYS A 303 17.91 16.69 9.97
N PRO A 304 17.75 17.95 10.40
CA PRO A 304 16.74 18.30 11.40
C PRO A 304 15.32 18.17 10.83
N ILE A 305 14.41 17.64 11.63
CA ILE A 305 12.98 17.50 11.34
C ILE A 305 12.15 18.17 12.43
N ASN A 306 10.91 18.51 12.11
CA ASN A 306 10.02 19.16 13.08
C ASN A 306 9.38 18.10 14.00
N GLU A 307 8.95 16.98 13.42
CA GLU A 307 8.24 15.92 14.13
C GLU A 307 9.22 14.81 14.57
N ASP A 308 9.02 14.25 15.76
CA ASP A 308 9.88 13.17 16.31
C ASP A 308 9.73 11.82 15.59
N ASP A 309 8.73 11.67 14.70
CA ASP A 309 8.48 10.50 13.86
C ASP A 309 8.67 10.80 12.36
N ALA A 310 9.17 12.00 12.02
CA ALA A 310 9.32 12.50 10.65
C ALA A 310 8.01 12.59 9.85
N ALA A 311 6.86 12.78 10.50
CA ALA A 311 5.59 13.02 9.80
C ALA A 311 5.63 14.25 8.87
N ASP A 312 6.48 15.26 9.18
CA ASP A 312 6.70 16.43 8.32
C ASP A 312 7.46 16.10 7.02
N VAL A 313 8.04 14.90 6.89
CA VAL A 313 8.74 14.44 5.68
C VAL A 313 7.83 13.59 4.81
N HIS A 314 7.33 14.18 3.74
CA HIS A 314 6.34 13.54 2.87
C HIS A 314 6.98 12.59 1.87
N GLN A 315 8.13 12.96 1.30
CA GLN A 315 8.83 12.15 0.29
C GLN A 315 10.34 12.16 0.53
N MET A 316 10.99 11.05 0.20
CA MET A 316 12.44 10.89 0.22
C MET A 316 12.87 10.29 -1.11
N LEU A 317 13.89 10.86 -1.74
CA LEU A 317 14.48 10.37 -2.98
C LEU A 317 15.96 10.12 -2.78
N VAL A 318 16.43 8.95 -3.19
CA VAL A 318 17.84 8.55 -3.09
C VAL A 318 18.41 8.27 -4.48
N ALA A 319 19.66 8.68 -4.71
CA ALA A 319 20.38 8.51 -5.96
C ALA A 319 21.85 8.11 -5.71
N MET A 320 22.51 7.58 -6.74
CA MET A 320 23.95 7.29 -6.72
C MET A 320 24.61 7.94 -7.93
N GLU A 321 25.64 8.75 -7.71
CA GLU A 321 26.39 9.43 -8.76
C GLU A 321 27.88 9.08 -8.69
N LEU A 322 28.59 9.26 -9.80
CA LEU A 322 30.04 9.31 -9.78
C LEU A 322 30.43 10.69 -9.24
N ALA A 323 31.51 10.79 -8.44
CA ALA A 323 31.91 12.05 -7.79
C ALA A 323 32.17 13.24 -8.74
N GLN A 324 32.26 13.01 -10.07
CA GLN A 324 32.49 14.04 -11.10
C GLN A 324 31.27 14.25 -12.02
N SER A 325 30.15 13.58 -11.79
CA SER A 325 28.95 13.64 -12.63
C SER A 325 27.69 14.08 -11.86
N GLU A 326 27.87 15.03 -10.92
CA GLU A 326 26.76 15.54 -10.10
C GLU A 326 25.66 16.21 -10.95
N ARG A 327 24.43 15.71 -10.83
CA ARG A 327 23.25 16.29 -11.47
C ARG A 327 22.69 17.45 -10.62
N PRO A 328 22.12 18.48 -11.25
CA PRO A 328 21.59 19.64 -10.53
C PRO A 328 20.29 19.31 -9.80
N VAL A 329 20.01 19.95 -8.67
CA VAL A 329 18.81 19.72 -7.83
C VAL A 329 17.49 19.71 -8.61
N PRO A 330 17.24 20.61 -9.60
CA PRO A 330 16.02 20.59 -10.41
C PRO A 330 15.74 19.27 -11.14
N HIS A 331 16.79 18.51 -11.51
CA HIS A 331 16.64 17.17 -12.08
C HIS A 331 15.89 16.24 -11.12
N TYR A 332 16.29 16.23 -9.85
CA TYR A 332 15.69 15.38 -8.83
C TYR A 332 14.26 15.80 -8.46
N GLN A 333 13.99 17.11 -8.48
CA GLN A 333 12.63 17.62 -8.28
C GLN A 333 11.68 17.12 -9.38
N GLN A 334 12.14 17.10 -10.64
CA GLN A 334 11.38 16.57 -11.76
C GLN A 334 11.14 15.07 -11.62
N VAL A 335 12.18 14.28 -11.32
CA VAL A 335 12.06 12.83 -11.12
C VAL A 335 11.12 12.48 -9.97
N MET A 336 11.20 13.22 -8.86
CA MET A 336 10.32 13.05 -7.71
C MET A 336 8.86 13.32 -8.09
N THR A 337 8.61 14.37 -8.88
CA THR A 337 7.27 14.71 -9.38
C THR A 337 6.70 13.61 -10.28
N GLN A 338 7.51 13.11 -11.23
CA GLN A 338 7.10 12.01 -12.14
C GLN A 338 6.77 10.72 -11.39
N ARG A 339 7.57 10.34 -10.39
CA ARG A 339 7.35 9.13 -9.56
C ARG A 339 6.24 9.31 -8.52
N ALA A 340 5.86 10.55 -8.21
CA ALA A 340 4.74 10.86 -7.32
C ALA A 340 3.37 10.70 -7.99
N GLU A 341 3.30 10.80 -9.33
CA GLU A 341 2.07 10.73 -10.12
C GLU A 341 1.30 9.42 -9.89
N LYS A 342 -0.02 9.52 -9.69
CA LYS A 342 -0.89 8.38 -9.31
C LYS A 342 -0.95 7.28 -10.37
N GLU A 343 -1.04 7.64 -11.65
CA GLU A 343 -1.26 6.68 -12.73
C GLU A 343 0.07 6.11 -13.29
N LYS A 344 1.05 6.99 -13.55
CA LYS A 344 2.28 6.63 -14.26
C LYS A 344 3.51 6.49 -13.37
N GLY A 345 3.43 6.87 -12.09
CA GLY A 345 4.59 6.87 -11.19
C GLY A 345 5.25 5.49 -11.04
N ALA A 346 4.46 4.41 -11.11
CA ALA A 346 4.98 3.04 -11.10
C ALA A 346 5.90 2.74 -12.30
N LEU A 347 5.57 3.25 -13.49
CA LEU A 347 6.39 3.06 -14.69
C LEU A 347 7.73 3.77 -14.57
N PHE A 348 7.74 5.01 -14.06
CA PHE A 348 8.98 5.77 -13.83
C PHE A 348 9.88 5.18 -12.73
N THR A 349 9.34 4.28 -11.90
CA THR A 349 10.12 3.60 -10.85
C THR A 349 11.10 2.58 -11.46
N LEU A 350 10.74 1.98 -12.60
CA LEU A 350 11.57 1.04 -13.34
C LEU A 350 12.76 1.70 -14.05
N ARG A 351 12.76 3.04 -14.18
CA ARG A 351 13.79 3.78 -14.90
C ARG A 351 14.98 4.10 -13.99
N GLU A 352 15.94 3.19 -13.90
CA GLU A 352 17.07 3.29 -12.96
C GLU A 352 18.04 4.42 -13.33
N LYS A 353 18.21 4.70 -14.64
CA LYS A 353 19.12 5.74 -15.18
C LYS A 353 18.81 7.17 -14.70
N ASP A 354 17.59 7.43 -14.23
CA ASP A 354 17.22 8.75 -13.70
C ASP A 354 17.84 9.05 -12.33
N LEU A 355 18.20 8.00 -11.60
CA LEU A 355 18.74 8.08 -10.24
C LEU A 355 20.13 7.46 -10.10
N MET A 356 20.64 6.77 -11.12
CA MET A 356 21.99 6.22 -11.15
C MET A 356 22.62 6.39 -12.53
N ASP A 357 23.95 6.32 -12.58
CA ASP A 357 24.68 6.21 -13.85
C ASP A 357 24.56 4.79 -14.41
N GLU A 358 24.39 4.65 -15.73
CA GLU A 358 24.21 3.35 -16.40
C GLU A 358 25.44 2.43 -16.23
N SER A 359 26.64 3.01 -16.10
CA SER A 359 27.87 2.24 -15.87
C SER A 359 27.88 1.46 -14.55
N LEU A 360 27.08 1.91 -13.57
CA LEU A 360 26.98 1.31 -12.24
C LEU A 360 25.99 0.14 -12.18
N ILE A 361 25.22 -0.12 -13.24
CA ILE A 361 24.11 -1.08 -13.21
C ILE A 361 24.62 -2.48 -13.57
N ALA A 362 24.71 -3.38 -12.57
CA ALA A 362 25.04 -4.79 -12.82
C ALA A 362 23.88 -5.57 -13.48
N PRO A 363 24.07 -6.74 -14.10
CA PRO A 363 22.97 -7.58 -14.58
C PRO A 363 22.00 -8.00 -13.46
N TRP A 364 20.72 -8.20 -13.79
CA TRP A 364 19.73 -8.81 -12.87
C TRP A 364 19.98 -10.31 -12.71
N ILE A 365 19.59 -10.87 -11.55
CA ILE A 365 19.78 -12.30 -11.21
C ILE A 365 19.02 -13.23 -12.18
N ASP A 366 17.90 -12.78 -12.75
CA ASP A 366 17.01 -13.60 -13.60
C ASP A 366 17.08 -13.26 -15.10
N ASN A 367 18.26 -12.98 -15.64
CA ASN A 367 18.40 -12.82 -17.10
C ASN A 367 18.56 -14.14 -17.89
N ASP A 368 18.37 -15.29 -17.25
CA ASP A 368 18.14 -16.57 -17.95
C ASP A 368 16.65 -16.91 -18.04
N VAL A 369 15.80 -15.94 -18.39
CA VAL A 369 14.60 -16.32 -19.15
C VAL A 369 15.10 -16.73 -20.52
N GLN A 370 15.35 -18.03 -20.71
CA GLN A 370 15.35 -18.61 -22.05
C GLN A 370 14.02 -18.20 -22.68
N VAL A 371 14.04 -17.19 -23.54
CA VAL A 371 12.91 -16.81 -24.38
C VAL A 371 12.66 -18.01 -25.27
N THR A 372 11.83 -18.93 -24.78
CA THR A 372 11.29 -20.01 -25.59
C THR A 372 10.40 -19.30 -26.60
N PRO A 373 10.66 -19.44 -27.92
CA PRO A 373 9.80 -18.85 -28.93
C PRO A 373 8.38 -19.34 -28.64
N SER A 374 7.45 -18.44 -28.35
CA SER A 374 6.08 -18.88 -28.10
C SER A 374 5.56 -19.55 -29.37
N ALA A 375 4.74 -20.59 -29.23
CA ALA A 375 4.11 -21.24 -30.38
C ALA A 375 3.38 -20.21 -31.27
N LEU A 376 2.88 -19.11 -30.69
CA LEU A 376 2.27 -18.00 -31.40
C LEU A 376 3.29 -17.26 -32.29
N ALA A 377 4.48 -16.96 -31.78
CA ALA A 377 5.56 -16.31 -32.54
C ALA A 377 6.00 -17.18 -33.72
N GLU A 378 6.25 -18.48 -33.50
CA GLU A 378 6.57 -19.41 -34.60
C GLU A 378 5.44 -19.54 -35.62
N THR A 379 4.18 -19.53 -35.16
CA THR A 379 3.00 -19.57 -36.03
C THR A 379 2.88 -18.29 -36.85
N MET A 380 3.19 -17.11 -36.27
CA MET A 380 3.24 -15.85 -37.00
C MET A 380 4.34 -15.85 -38.05
N THR A 381 5.55 -16.29 -37.72
CA THR A 381 6.68 -16.37 -38.68
C THR A 381 6.39 -17.35 -39.81
N ARG A 382 5.80 -18.53 -39.51
CA ARG A 382 5.37 -19.50 -40.54
C ARG A 382 4.24 -18.95 -41.40
N ARG A 383 3.27 -18.25 -40.81
CA ARG A 383 2.16 -17.62 -41.55
C ARG A 383 2.66 -16.50 -42.44
N GLU A 384 3.63 -15.71 -41.98
CA GLU A 384 4.26 -14.65 -42.77
C GLU A 384 5.08 -15.22 -43.92
N ALA A 385 5.90 -16.25 -43.67
CA ALA A 385 6.63 -16.97 -44.72
C ALA A 385 5.67 -17.60 -45.75
N TYR A 386 4.57 -18.21 -45.30
CA TYR A 386 3.53 -18.76 -46.16
C TYR A 386 2.84 -17.66 -46.99
N LEU A 387 2.51 -16.52 -46.40
CA LEU A 387 1.92 -15.38 -47.12
C LEU A 387 2.91 -14.80 -48.16
N ARG A 388 4.19 -14.65 -47.82
CA ARG A 388 5.24 -14.21 -48.77
C ARG A 388 5.37 -15.16 -49.94
N GLN A 389 5.36 -16.47 -49.70
CA GLN A 389 5.46 -17.49 -50.75
C GLN A 389 4.21 -17.51 -51.65
N ARG A 390 3.02 -17.36 -51.04
CA ARG A 390 1.74 -17.34 -51.77
C ARG A 390 1.57 -16.05 -52.58
N HIS A 391 2.13 -14.94 -52.12
CA HIS A 391 2.15 -13.68 -52.86
C HIS A 391 3.23 -13.65 -53.95
N GLN A 392 4.42 -14.22 -53.74
CA GLN A 392 5.41 -14.44 -54.81
C GLN A 392 4.84 -15.30 -55.95
N ALA A 393 4.10 -16.37 -55.61
CA ALA A 393 3.41 -17.20 -56.59
C ALA A 393 2.27 -16.47 -57.34
N ARG A 394 1.68 -15.42 -56.75
CA ARG A 394 0.70 -14.54 -57.42
C ARG A 394 1.37 -13.44 -58.23
N SER A 395 2.49 -12.88 -57.78
CA SER A 395 3.23 -11.80 -58.45
C SER A 395 3.89 -12.27 -59.75
N GLN A 396 4.23 -13.55 -59.88
CA GLN A 396 4.68 -14.12 -61.17
C GLN A 396 3.60 -14.14 -62.26
N LYS A 397 2.33 -13.81 -61.94
CA LYS A 397 1.22 -13.74 -62.91
C LYS A 397 0.78 -12.32 -63.27
N GLN A 398 1.26 -11.29 -62.58
CA GLN A 398 0.94 -9.89 -62.85
C GLN A 398 2.18 -9.03 -62.59
N ASP A 399 2.75 -8.45 -63.66
CA ASP A 399 3.86 -7.49 -63.62
C ASP A 399 3.49 -6.25 -62.81
N GLN A 400 3.66 -6.29 -61.50
CA GLN A 400 3.62 -5.12 -60.62
C GLN A 400 4.82 -5.12 -59.68
N ASP A 401 5.46 -3.96 -59.55
CA ASP A 401 6.71 -3.74 -58.82
C ASP A 401 6.50 -3.88 -57.30
N ILE A 402 7.27 -4.81 -56.71
CA ILE A 402 7.11 -5.34 -55.35
C ILE A 402 7.34 -4.27 -54.27
N ASN A 403 8.14 -3.24 -54.56
CA ASN A 403 8.58 -2.26 -53.56
C ASN A 403 7.52 -1.18 -53.20
N GLN A 404 6.48 -0.98 -54.01
CA GLN A 404 5.45 0.05 -53.74
C GLN A 404 4.31 -0.44 -52.84
N LEU A 405 4.09 -1.75 -52.71
CA LEU A 405 3.00 -2.32 -51.91
C LEU A 405 3.40 -2.71 -50.48
N LEU A 406 4.70 -2.75 -50.18
CA LEU A 406 5.24 -3.16 -48.87
C LEU A 406 5.71 -1.98 -48.00
N THR A 407 5.42 -0.73 -48.37
CA THR A 407 5.90 0.44 -47.64
C THR A 407 5.15 0.72 -46.33
N GLU A 408 4.13 -0.05 -45.97
CA GLU A 408 3.44 0.07 -44.69
C GLU A 408 3.58 -1.20 -43.86
N LEU A 409 4.76 -1.39 -43.28
CA LEU A 409 5.00 -1.96 -41.94
C LEU A 409 6.52 -1.98 -41.75
N PRO A 410 7.12 -0.96 -41.11
CA PRO A 410 8.53 -1.03 -40.81
C PRO A 410 8.74 -2.21 -39.86
N LEU A 411 9.51 -3.20 -40.32
CA LEU A 411 10.21 -4.15 -39.45
C LEU A 411 11.16 -3.32 -38.58
N GLN A 412 10.66 -2.80 -37.46
CA GLN A 412 11.53 -2.52 -36.34
C GLN A 412 11.95 -3.88 -35.81
N GLU A 413 13.25 -4.18 -35.87
CA GLU A 413 13.84 -5.19 -35.01
C GLU A 413 13.35 -4.91 -33.60
N GLU A 414 12.47 -5.75 -33.07
CA GLU A 414 12.07 -5.71 -31.66
C GLU A 414 13.32 -6.08 -30.85
N LYS A 415 14.19 -5.09 -30.62
CA LYS A 415 15.17 -5.17 -29.54
C LYS A 415 14.38 -5.49 -28.29
N ALA A 416 14.73 -6.60 -27.62
CA ALA A 416 14.11 -7.05 -26.38
C ALA A 416 13.77 -5.83 -25.50
N LEU A 417 12.48 -5.64 -25.24
CA LEU A 417 11.99 -4.45 -24.56
C LEU A 417 12.47 -4.50 -23.12
N THR A 418 13.46 -3.67 -22.76
CA THR A 418 13.95 -3.60 -21.39
C THR A 418 13.00 -2.79 -20.53
N ALA A 419 12.84 -3.17 -19.26
CA ALA A 419 11.92 -2.52 -18.32
C ALA A 419 12.11 -0.98 -18.24
N ASP A 420 13.35 -0.51 -18.38
CA ASP A 420 13.72 0.92 -18.42
C ASP A 420 13.06 1.73 -19.55
N LYS A 421 12.65 1.08 -20.65
CA LYS A 421 12.07 1.74 -21.85
C LYS A 421 10.54 1.69 -21.89
N LEU A 422 9.91 1.02 -20.93
CA LEU A 422 8.45 0.93 -20.83
C LEU A 422 7.75 2.30 -20.73
N PRO A 423 8.26 3.29 -19.96
CA PRO A 423 7.60 4.60 -19.90
C PRO A 423 7.56 5.32 -21.26
N GLU A 424 8.64 5.21 -22.05
CA GLU A 424 8.73 5.82 -23.37
C GLU A 424 7.80 5.11 -24.36
N LEU A 425 7.69 3.77 -24.27
CA LEU A 425 6.76 2.99 -25.08
C LEU A 425 5.31 3.34 -24.76
N VAL A 426 4.90 3.34 -23.48
CA VAL A 426 3.53 3.68 -23.07
C VAL A 426 3.18 5.10 -23.52
N ALA A 427 4.07 6.08 -23.31
CA ALA A 427 3.84 7.44 -23.78
C ALA A 427 3.77 7.55 -25.31
N SER A 428 4.41 6.65 -26.05
CA SER A 428 4.30 6.58 -27.51
C SER A 428 2.98 5.95 -27.96
N LEU A 429 2.52 4.90 -27.27
CA LEU A 429 1.25 4.20 -27.53
C LEU A 429 0.07 5.09 -27.18
N GLU A 430 0.14 5.85 -26.09
CA GLU A 430 -0.87 6.87 -25.74
C GLU A 430 -0.93 7.96 -26.80
N ARG A 431 0.21 8.51 -27.24
CA ARG A 431 0.24 9.48 -28.35
C ARG A 431 -0.34 8.90 -29.64
N GLN A 432 -0.13 7.60 -29.90
CA GLN A 432 -0.77 6.91 -31.01
C GLN A 432 -2.28 6.74 -30.78
N ALA A 433 -2.70 6.35 -29.58
CA ALA A 433 -4.10 6.18 -29.20
C ALA A 433 -4.87 7.52 -29.25
N GLU A 434 -4.28 8.62 -28.79
CA GLU A 434 -4.82 9.98 -28.91
C GLU A 434 -4.90 10.40 -30.38
N ARG A 435 -3.88 10.12 -31.20
CA ARG A 435 -3.94 10.38 -32.65
C ARG A 435 -5.03 9.54 -33.33
N ILE A 436 -5.21 8.29 -32.90
CA ILE A 436 -6.28 7.41 -33.37
C ILE A 436 -7.62 7.93 -32.89
N GLN A 437 -7.78 8.33 -31.63
CA GLN A 437 -9.01 8.93 -31.08
C GLN A 437 -9.33 10.26 -31.75
N GLN A 438 -8.36 11.12 -32.02
CA GLN A 438 -8.56 12.36 -32.78
C GLN A 438 -8.91 12.06 -34.23
N ARG A 439 -8.35 11.02 -34.85
CA ARG A 439 -8.77 10.53 -36.17
C ARG A 439 -10.17 9.93 -36.13
N VAL A 440 -10.53 9.21 -35.08
CA VAL A 440 -11.86 8.64 -34.85
C VAL A 440 -12.85 9.73 -34.53
N GLN A 441 -12.48 10.80 -33.81
CA GLN A 441 -13.32 11.97 -33.54
C GLN A 441 -13.50 12.80 -34.81
N LYS A 442 -12.44 13.06 -35.58
CA LYS A 442 -12.53 13.71 -36.89
C LYS A 442 -13.31 12.87 -37.90
N LYS A 443 -13.18 11.54 -37.86
CA LYS A 443 -14.05 10.61 -38.60
C LYS A 443 -15.47 10.65 -38.04
N SER A 444 -15.71 10.70 -36.72
CA SER A 444 -17.04 10.75 -36.11
C SER A 444 -17.78 12.05 -36.43
N ALA A 445 -17.06 13.18 -36.55
CA ALA A 445 -17.60 14.45 -37.02
C ALA A 445 -17.93 14.42 -38.52
N ALA A 446 -17.19 13.62 -39.31
CA ALA A 446 -17.53 13.35 -40.70
C ALA A 446 -18.63 12.28 -40.87
N TYR A 447 -18.73 11.32 -39.94
CA TYR A 447 -19.72 10.24 -39.89
C TYR A 447 -21.07 10.73 -39.32
N ALA A 448 -21.09 11.77 -38.49
CA ALA A 448 -22.31 12.46 -38.06
C ALA A 448 -23.09 13.12 -39.23
N ALA A 449 -22.43 13.32 -40.38
CA ALA A 449 -23.08 13.75 -41.62
C ALA A 449 -23.55 12.58 -42.52
N THR A 450 -23.26 11.31 -42.18
CA THR A 450 -23.46 10.17 -43.10
C THR A 450 -24.01 8.88 -42.47
N GLU A 451 -24.36 8.85 -41.18
CA GLU A 451 -24.97 7.66 -40.55
C GLU A 451 -26.47 7.82 -40.31
N GLN A 452 -27.24 7.38 -41.30
CA GLN A 452 -28.64 6.99 -41.15
C GLN A 452 -28.83 5.47 -41.31
N ALA A 453 -27.77 4.66 -41.19
CA ALA A 453 -27.83 3.24 -41.55
C ALA A 453 -26.85 2.35 -40.78
N ASN A 454 -27.02 2.22 -39.46
CA ASN A 454 -26.83 0.99 -38.66
C ASN A 454 -26.78 1.31 -37.16
N THR A 455 -27.89 1.80 -36.61
CA THR A 455 -28.15 1.69 -35.18
C THR A 455 -28.35 0.21 -34.83
N PRO A 456 -27.76 -0.32 -33.73
CA PRO A 456 -28.15 -1.63 -33.21
C PRO A 456 -29.67 -1.65 -32.98
N PRO A 457 -30.37 -2.77 -33.25
CA PRO A 457 -31.82 -2.81 -33.14
C PRO A 457 -32.24 -2.46 -31.71
N ALA A 458 -33.19 -1.52 -31.58
CA ALA A 458 -33.77 -1.11 -30.30
C ALA A 458 -34.63 -2.23 -29.70
N GLY A 459 -34.64 -2.35 -28.36
CA GLY A 459 -35.47 -3.32 -27.64
C GLY A 459 -35.08 -4.80 -27.83
N PRO A 460 -36.04 -5.74 -27.65
CA PRO A 460 -35.75 -7.17 -27.54
C PRO A 460 -35.47 -7.87 -28.88
N ALA A 461 -35.44 -7.15 -30.00
CA ALA A 461 -35.22 -7.75 -31.32
C ALA A 461 -33.86 -8.47 -31.45
N SER A 462 -32.83 -7.95 -30.78
CA SER A 462 -31.53 -8.64 -30.68
C SER A 462 -31.60 -9.91 -29.84
N TYR A 463 -32.33 -9.86 -28.72
CA TYR A 463 -32.60 -10.99 -27.84
C TYR A 463 -33.35 -12.11 -28.58
N TYR A 464 -34.43 -11.79 -29.30
CA TYR A 464 -35.15 -12.76 -30.12
C TYR A 464 -34.30 -13.36 -31.23
N ARG A 465 -33.44 -12.56 -31.87
CA ARG A 465 -32.51 -13.08 -32.89
C ARG A 465 -31.54 -14.11 -32.30
N MET A 466 -31.04 -13.90 -31.09
CA MET A 466 -30.18 -14.87 -30.41
C MET A 466 -30.95 -16.12 -30.00
N LEU A 467 -32.18 -15.97 -29.50
CA LEU A 467 -33.06 -17.10 -29.19
C LEU A 467 -33.36 -17.94 -30.43
N ASP A 468 -33.64 -17.30 -31.57
CA ASP A 468 -33.87 -17.98 -32.85
C ASP A 468 -32.62 -18.71 -33.35
N LEU A 469 -31.43 -18.13 -33.16
CA LEU A 469 -30.17 -18.79 -33.50
C LEU A 469 -29.92 -20.01 -32.60
N LEU A 470 -30.20 -19.89 -31.30
CA LEU A 470 -30.14 -21.02 -30.37
C LEU A 470 -31.14 -22.12 -30.74
N HIS A 471 -32.39 -21.78 -31.03
CA HIS A 471 -33.40 -22.75 -31.49
C HIS A 471 -32.99 -23.45 -32.79
N LYS A 472 -32.39 -22.71 -33.74
CA LYS A 472 -31.87 -23.30 -34.99
C LYS A 472 -30.64 -24.18 -34.76
N GLN A 473 -29.84 -23.89 -33.72
CA GLN A 473 -28.67 -24.66 -33.36
C GLN A 473 -29.03 -25.92 -32.55
N SER A 474 -30.01 -25.82 -31.66
CA SER A 474 -30.55 -26.96 -30.89
C SER A 474 -31.18 -28.02 -31.81
N GLN A 475 -31.85 -27.58 -32.88
CA GLN A 475 -32.38 -28.47 -33.92
C GLN A 475 -31.29 -29.17 -34.74
N LYS A 476 -30.07 -28.61 -34.81
CA LYS A 476 -28.95 -29.16 -35.60
C LYS A 476 -28.05 -30.11 -34.80
N THR A 477 -28.02 -29.99 -33.48
CA THR A 477 -27.16 -30.80 -32.59
C THR A 477 -27.94 -31.28 -31.36
N PRO A 478 -28.91 -32.21 -31.52
CA PRO A 478 -29.76 -32.69 -30.43
C PRO A 478 -29.02 -33.55 -29.39
N GLU A 479 -27.86 -34.11 -29.74
CA GLU A 479 -27.06 -35.01 -28.87
C GLU A 479 -26.28 -34.26 -27.77
N LEU A 480 -26.13 -32.94 -27.86
CA LEU A 480 -25.30 -32.11 -26.97
C LEU A 480 -26.10 -31.22 -26.00
N GLN A 481 -27.44 -31.29 -26.01
CA GLN A 481 -28.29 -30.36 -25.26
C GLN A 481 -29.40 -31.11 -24.50
N THR A 482 -29.28 -31.19 -23.17
CA THR A 482 -30.35 -31.68 -22.30
C THR A 482 -31.39 -30.56 -22.07
N PRO A 483 -32.64 -30.89 -21.66
CA PRO A 483 -33.65 -29.88 -21.32
C PRO A 483 -33.18 -28.90 -20.23
N GLU A 484 -32.26 -29.33 -19.36
CA GLU A 484 -31.67 -28.48 -18.32
C GLU A 484 -30.65 -27.49 -18.90
N THR A 485 -29.79 -27.91 -19.83
CA THR A 485 -28.82 -26.99 -20.46
C THR A 485 -29.49 -25.96 -21.36
N LEU A 486 -30.61 -26.30 -22.00
CA LEU A 486 -31.45 -25.35 -22.73
C LEU A 486 -32.10 -24.30 -21.80
N LYS A 487 -32.65 -24.72 -20.66
CA LYS A 487 -33.18 -23.78 -19.66
C LYS A 487 -32.08 -22.86 -19.10
N GLN A 488 -30.90 -23.41 -18.86
CA GLN A 488 -29.75 -22.63 -18.37
C GLN A 488 -29.27 -21.61 -19.40
N THR A 489 -29.16 -21.99 -20.67
CA THR A 489 -28.76 -21.08 -21.76
C THR A 489 -29.80 -19.99 -22.02
N HIS A 490 -31.10 -20.31 -21.97
CA HIS A 490 -32.16 -19.29 -22.01
C HIS A 490 -32.04 -18.27 -20.87
N ARG A 491 -31.79 -18.76 -19.64
CA ARG A 491 -31.58 -17.88 -18.47
C ARG A 491 -30.33 -17.02 -18.61
N SER A 492 -29.22 -17.59 -19.10
CA SER A 492 -28.00 -16.82 -19.40
C SER A 492 -28.23 -15.73 -20.44
N LEU A 493 -28.97 -16.02 -21.52
CA LEU A 493 -29.29 -15.01 -22.53
C LEU A 493 -30.19 -13.90 -21.95
N HIS A 494 -31.16 -14.26 -21.11
CA HIS A 494 -32.02 -13.29 -20.43
C HIS A 494 -31.19 -12.37 -19.52
N GLN A 495 -30.29 -12.94 -18.72
CA GLN A 495 -29.36 -12.17 -17.88
C GLN A 495 -28.43 -11.27 -18.69
N MET A 496 -27.87 -11.78 -19.80
CA MET A 496 -27.09 -10.95 -20.72
C MET A 496 -27.90 -9.78 -21.28
N TYR A 497 -29.19 -9.99 -21.56
CA TYR A 497 -30.08 -8.92 -22.00
C TYR A 497 -30.32 -7.87 -20.91
N LEU A 498 -30.64 -8.28 -19.67
CA LEU A 498 -30.77 -7.40 -18.50
C LEU A 498 -29.55 -6.50 -18.29
N LEU A 499 -28.35 -7.08 -18.38
CA LEU A 499 -27.07 -6.38 -18.19
C LEU A 499 -26.67 -5.43 -19.33
N SER A 500 -27.40 -5.44 -20.44
CA SER A 500 -27.05 -4.65 -21.63
C SER A 500 -28.11 -3.63 -22.04
N ALA A 501 -29.13 -3.43 -21.22
CA ALA A 501 -30.22 -2.49 -21.48
C ALA A 501 -29.77 -1.01 -21.48
N ASP A 502 -28.79 -0.67 -20.66
CA ASP A 502 -28.20 0.67 -20.49
C ASP A 502 -27.39 1.16 -21.71
N THR A 503 -26.80 0.22 -22.47
CA THR A 503 -25.96 0.50 -23.65
C THR A 503 -26.74 0.62 -24.96
N ARG A 504 -28.07 0.47 -24.92
CA ARG A 504 -28.94 0.45 -26.11
C ARG A 504 -29.99 1.55 -26.09
N PRO A 505 -30.45 2.02 -27.27
CA PRO A 505 -31.60 2.91 -27.33
C PRO A 505 -32.87 2.20 -26.85
N PRO A 506 -33.76 2.89 -26.12
CA PRO A 506 -34.98 2.29 -25.58
C PRO A 506 -35.89 1.77 -26.69
N ALA A 507 -36.59 0.67 -26.43
CA ALA A 507 -37.66 0.18 -27.28
C ALA A 507 -38.75 1.24 -27.54
N ALA A 508 -39.43 1.18 -28.69
CA ALA A 508 -40.54 2.09 -28.98
C ALA A 508 -41.79 1.72 -28.17
N ARG A 509 -42.54 2.72 -27.70
CA ARG A 509 -43.87 2.49 -27.10
C ARG A 509 -44.85 1.98 -28.16
N LEU A 510 -45.68 1.01 -27.79
CA LEU A 510 -46.76 0.51 -28.63
C LEU A 510 -47.85 1.58 -28.76
N GLN A 511 -48.40 1.74 -29.97
CA GLN A 511 -49.46 2.70 -30.27
C GLN A 511 -50.59 2.03 -31.07
N GLY A 512 -51.80 2.62 -31.00
CA GLY A 512 -52.96 2.19 -31.78
C GLY A 512 -53.51 0.82 -31.37
N GLU A 513 -54.07 0.08 -32.34
CA GLU A 513 -54.81 -1.17 -32.11
C GLU A 513 -53.97 -2.26 -31.43
N GLN A 514 -52.66 -2.34 -31.72
CA GLN A 514 -51.76 -3.33 -31.13
C GLN A 514 -51.61 -3.14 -29.61
N ALA A 515 -51.53 -1.89 -29.15
CA ALA A 515 -51.46 -1.57 -27.72
C ALA A 515 -52.76 -1.95 -27.00
N GLU A 516 -53.92 -1.68 -27.61
CA GLU A 516 -55.23 -2.03 -27.04
C GLU A 516 -55.46 -3.54 -26.96
N VAL A 517 -55.04 -4.29 -27.99
CA VAL A 517 -55.13 -5.76 -28.00
C VAL A 517 -54.26 -6.35 -26.91
N LEU A 518 -53.00 -5.90 -26.78
CA LEU A 518 -52.10 -6.38 -25.74
C LEU A 518 -52.61 -6.03 -24.34
N ARG A 519 -53.10 -4.80 -24.13
CA ARG A 519 -53.71 -4.38 -22.87
C ARG A 519 -54.93 -5.23 -22.49
N ARG A 520 -55.83 -5.50 -23.45
CA ARG A 520 -56.99 -6.39 -23.24
C ARG A 520 -56.56 -7.82 -22.91
N HIS A 521 -55.51 -8.31 -23.56
CA HIS A 521 -54.95 -9.63 -23.27
C HIS A 521 -54.40 -9.71 -21.84
N VAL A 522 -53.63 -8.71 -21.40
CA VAL A 522 -53.13 -8.60 -20.02
C VAL A 522 -54.30 -8.58 -19.03
N MET A 523 -55.33 -7.76 -19.27
CA MET A 523 -56.54 -7.74 -18.42
C MET A 523 -57.21 -9.12 -18.31
N ALA A 524 -57.30 -9.87 -19.41
CA ALA A 524 -57.87 -11.22 -19.41
C ALA A 524 -57.01 -12.24 -18.64
N CYS A 525 -55.68 -12.17 -18.77
CA CYS A 525 -54.74 -12.98 -17.99
C CYS A 525 -54.83 -12.66 -16.49
N MET A 526 -54.95 -11.38 -16.15
CA MET A 526 -55.13 -10.91 -14.77
C MET A 526 -56.47 -11.31 -14.15
N ALA A 527 -57.53 -11.42 -14.95
CA ALA A 527 -58.84 -11.90 -14.49
C ALA A 527 -58.89 -13.42 -14.23
N THR A 528 -57.93 -14.18 -14.76
CA THR A 528 -57.94 -15.65 -14.70
C THR A 528 -56.83 -16.21 -13.82
N LYS A 529 -55.58 -16.22 -14.32
CA LYS A 529 -54.45 -16.90 -13.69
C LYS A 529 -53.49 -15.96 -12.96
N ARG A 530 -53.56 -14.64 -13.23
CA ARG A 530 -52.59 -13.62 -12.76
C ARG A 530 -51.13 -13.98 -13.09
N ASP A 531 -50.93 -14.72 -14.18
CA ASP A 531 -49.62 -15.14 -14.66
C ASP A 531 -49.31 -14.41 -15.96
N LEU A 532 -48.29 -13.56 -15.90
CA LEU A 532 -47.74 -12.77 -16.99
C LEU A 532 -46.25 -13.09 -17.21
N SER A 533 -45.75 -14.16 -16.59
CA SER A 533 -44.33 -14.54 -16.67
C SER A 533 -43.90 -14.85 -18.10
N ASP A 534 -42.63 -14.53 -18.41
CA ASP A 534 -42.02 -14.69 -19.74
C ASP A 534 -42.73 -13.95 -20.90
N MET A 535 -43.71 -13.09 -20.63
CA MET A 535 -44.43 -12.34 -21.67
C MET A 535 -43.62 -11.15 -22.20
N ASP A 536 -43.80 -10.85 -23.49
CA ASP A 536 -43.32 -9.60 -24.08
C ASP A 536 -44.36 -8.50 -23.98
N LEU A 537 -44.15 -7.60 -23.02
CA LEU A 537 -44.94 -6.40 -22.77
C LEU A 537 -44.13 -5.13 -23.05
N THR A 538 -43.11 -5.23 -23.90
CA THR A 538 -42.25 -4.11 -24.30
C THR A 538 -43.09 -2.99 -24.90
N GLY A 539 -42.94 -1.78 -24.37
CA GLY A 539 -43.67 -0.59 -24.81
C GLY A 539 -45.17 -0.60 -24.52
N ALA A 540 -45.69 -1.57 -23.77
CA ALA A 540 -47.12 -1.69 -23.49
C ALA A 540 -47.65 -0.55 -22.59
N ASP A 541 -48.88 -0.10 -22.84
CA ASP A 541 -49.58 0.79 -21.92
C ASP A 541 -50.42 -0.02 -20.92
N LEU A 542 -49.88 -0.14 -19.71
CA LEU A 542 -50.46 -0.85 -18.57
C LEU A 542 -50.91 0.11 -17.46
N SER A 543 -50.88 1.42 -17.71
CA SER A 543 -51.19 2.43 -16.70
C SER A 543 -52.54 2.22 -16.02
N GLY A 544 -52.60 2.47 -14.71
CA GLY A 544 -53.80 2.37 -13.88
C GLY A 544 -54.34 0.94 -13.66
N LEU A 545 -53.61 -0.11 -14.05
CA LEU A 545 -54.05 -1.49 -13.86
C LEU A 545 -53.80 -1.99 -12.43
N ASP A 546 -54.71 -2.84 -11.97
CA ASP A 546 -54.52 -3.65 -10.76
C ASP A 546 -53.75 -4.93 -11.13
N LEU A 547 -52.45 -4.91 -10.81
CA LEU A 547 -51.49 -5.98 -11.04
C LEU A 547 -51.05 -6.64 -9.73
N ARG A 548 -51.87 -6.55 -8.66
CA ARG A 548 -51.54 -7.14 -7.35
C ARG A 548 -51.33 -8.64 -7.47
N ARG A 549 -50.31 -9.18 -6.81
CA ARG A 549 -49.97 -10.61 -6.83
C ARG A 549 -49.80 -11.20 -8.24
N ALA A 550 -49.50 -10.36 -9.24
CA ALA A 550 -49.18 -10.83 -10.57
C ALA A 550 -47.83 -11.56 -10.55
N ASN A 551 -47.75 -12.71 -11.21
CA ASN A 551 -46.47 -13.33 -11.55
C ASN A 551 -45.94 -12.67 -12.82
N LEU A 552 -44.94 -11.81 -12.68
CA LEU A 552 -44.25 -11.07 -13.74
C LEU A 552 -42.79 -11.52 -13.89
N GLN A 553 -42.45 -12.72 -13.41
CA GLN A 553 -41.09 -13.25 -13.53
C GLN A 553 -40.61 -13.24 -14.99
N ARG A 554 -39.40 -12.71 -15.24
CA ARG A 554 -38.79 -12.63 -16.58
C ARG A 554 -39.64 -11.94 -17.66
N THR A 555 -40.60 -11.11 -17.26
CA THR A 555 -41.43 -10.35 -18.21
C THR A 555 -40.60 -9.24 -18.84
N LEU A 556 -40.74 -9.03 -20.14
CA LEU A 556 -40.12 -7.90 -20.83
C LEU A 556 -41.05 -6.69 -20.76
N LEU A 557 -40.67 -5.65 -20.02
CA LEU A 557 -41.42 -4.43 -19.78
C LEU A 557 -40.61 -3.18 -20.21
N GLU A 558 -39.67 -3.34 -21.14
CA GLU A 558 -38.81 -2.24 -21.58
C GLU A 558 -39.66 -1.10 -22.16
N ASN A 559 -39.48 0.12 -21.66
CA ASN A 559 -40.27 1.31 -21.97
C ASN A 559 -41.80 1.15 -21.83
N ALA A 560 -42.27 0.20 -21.01
CA ALA A 560 -43.69 0.07 -20.67
C ALA A 560 -44.19 1.24 -19.80
N ASN A 561 -45.47 1.58 -19.93
CA ASN A 561 -46.14 2.55 -19.07
C ASN A 561 -46.88 1.82 -17.95
N LEU A 562 -46.36 1.88 -16.73
CA LEU A 562 -46.91 1.31 -15.51
C LEU A 562 -47.40 2.41 -14.54
N ASP A 563 -47.55 3.65 -15.00
CA ASP A 563 -47.97 4.77 -14.14
C ASP A 563 -49.31 4.49 -13.45
N ASN A 564 -49.39 4.81 -12.16
CA ASN A 564 -50.56 4.63 -11.29
C ASN A 564 -51.03 3.16 -11.16
N CYS A 565 -50.17 2.18 -11.41
CA CYS A 565 -50.47 0.76 -11.19
C CYS A 565 -50.42 0.37 -9.71
N CYS A 566 -51.09 -0.74 -9.39
CA CYS A 566 -50.94 -1.41 -8.09
C CYS A 566 -50.30 -2.79 -8.32
N LEU A 567 -49.00 -2.90 -8.04
CA LEU A 567 -48.16 -4.09 -8.15
C LEU A 567 -47.85 -4.70 -6.76
N ASP A 568 -48.70 -4.45 -5.76
CA ASP A 568 -48.47 -4.97 -4.42
C ASP A 568 -48.42 -6.50 -4.42
N GLU A 569 -47.44 -7.06 -3.69
CA GLU A 569 -47.15 -8.50 -3.61
C GLU A 569 -46.88 -9.16 -4.97
N ALA A 570 -46.59 -8.40 -6.04
CA ALA A 570 -46.24 -8.96 -7.34
C ALA A 570 -44.82 -9.54 -7.35
N ASP A 571 -44.61 -10.57 -8.19
CA ASP A 571 -43.30 -11.17 -8.40
C ASP A 571 -42.71 -10.68 -9.73
N LEU A 572 -41.81 -9.70 -9.65
CA LEU A 572 -41.07 -9.09 -10.76
C LEU A 572 -39.63 -9.64 -10.85
N SER A 573 -39.37 -10.83 -10.28
CA SER A 573 -38.01 -11.39 -10.28
C SER A 573 -37.49 -11.57 -11.71
N GLU A 574 -36.27 -11.11 -11.96
CA GLU A 574 -35.66 -11.09 -13.29
C GLU A 574 -36.48 -10.31 -14.35
N ALA A 575 -37.38 -9.39 -14.00
CA ALA A 575 -38.13 -8.60 -15.00
C ALA A 575 -37.25 -7.51 -15.65
N MET A 576 -37.50 -7.21 -16.94
CA MET A 576 -36.83 -6.12 -17.66
C MET A 576 -37.70 -4.86 -17.62
N LEU A 577 -37.45 -3.94 -16.69
CA LEU A 577 -38.17 -2.67 -16.51
C LEU A 577 -37.35 -1.47 -17.04
N ALA A 578 -36.34 -1.70 -17.89
CA ALA A 578 -35.49 -0.63 -18.38
C ALA A 578 -36.32 0.45 -19.10
N TYR A 579 -36.09 1.71 -18.77
CA TYR A 579 -36.84 2.88 -19.28
C TYR A 579 -38.36 2.87 -19.02
N ALA A 580 -38.88 1.96 -18.20
CA ALA A 580 -40.29 1.93 -17.85
C ALA A 580 -40.70 3.18 -17.04
N SER A 581 -41.96 3.58 -17.18
CA SER A 581 -42.57 4.66 -16.39
C SER A 581 -43.37 4.03 -15.26
N LEU A 582 -43.01 4.33 -14.01
CA LEU A 582 -43.60 3.76 -12.79
C LEU A 582 -44.17 4.85 -11.88
N ASN A 583 -44.53 6.02 -12.39
CA ASN A 583 -44.92 7.15 -11.55
C ASN A 583 -46.18 6.85 -10.74
N ASN A 584 -46.17 7.20 -9.45
CA ASN A 584 -47.25 6.93 -8.48
C ASN A 584 -47.65 5.45 -8.40
N THR A 585 -46.71 4.53 -8.62
CA THR A 585 -46.98 3.09 -8.59
C THR A 585 -46.75 2.52 -7.21
N SER A 586 -47.66 1.63 -6.78
CA SER A 586 -47.52 0.86 -5.54
C SER A 586 -46.84 -0.48 -5.84
N LEU A 587 -45.71 -0.75 -5.19
CA LEU A 587 -44.87 -1.96 -5.28
C LEU A 587 -44.66 -2.56 -3.88
N ASN A 588 -45.65 -2.42 -3.00
CA ASN A 588 -45.52 -2.84 -1.61
C ASN A 588 -45.38 -4.35 -1.53
N ALA A 589 -44.40 -4.83 -0.75
CA ALA A 589 -44.08 -6.25 -0.62
C ALA A 589 -43.82 -6.99 -1.96
N ALA A 590 -43.50 -6.27 -3.04
CA ALA A 590 -43.15 -6.87 -4.32
C ALA A 590 -41.74 -7.49 -4.28
N CYS A 591 -41.51 -8.52 -5.10
CA CYS A 591 -40.20 -9.15 -5.28
C CYS A 591 -39.57 -8.68 -6.59
N LEU A 592 -38.48 -7.91 -6.54
CA LEU A 592 -37.78 -7.40 -7.72
C LEU A 592 -36.39 -8.05 -7.90
N ASP A 593 -36.13 -9.20 -7.29
CA ASP A 593 -34.80 -9.81 -7.30
C ASP A 593 -34.26 -10.01 -8.72
N ASN A 594 -33.08 -9.46 -9.00
CA ASN A 594 -32.39 -9.45 -10.29
C ASN A 594 -33.15 -8.77 -11.44
N ALA A 595 -34.13 -7.92 -11.14
CA ALA A 595 -34.79 -7.10 -12.15
C ALA A 595 -33.88 -5.96 -12.64
N SER A 596 -34.11 -5.48 -13.86
CA SER A 596 -33.42 -4.30 -14.40
C SER A 596 -34.35 -3.09 -14.43
N LEU A 597 -34.05 -2.09 -13.61
CA LEU A 597 -34.71 -0.78 -13.57
C LEU A 597 -33.84 0.30 -14.24
N ALA A 598 -32.92 -0.10 -15.12
CA ALA A 598 -32.00 0.83 -15.77
C ALA A 598 -32.75 1.94 -16.54
N GLY A 599 -32.50 3.20 -16.20
CA GLY A 599 -33.19 4.35 -16.80
C GLY A 599 -34.70 4.43 -16.50
N ALA A 600 -35.24 3.62 -15.58
CA ALA A 600 -36.65 3.67 -15.21
C ALA A 600 -36.98 4.97 -14.47
N ARG A 601 -38.22 5.46 -14.65
CA ARG A 601 -38.74 6.65 -13.98
C ARG A 601 -39.68 6.25 -12.86
N CYS A 602 -39.22 6.40 -11.62
CA CYS A 602 -39.94 6.08 -10.41
C CYS A 602 -40.10 7.36 -9.58
N HIS A 603 -41.18 8.11 -9.82
CA HIS A 603 -41.53 9.26 -9.00
C HIS A 603 -42.72 8.90 -8.10
N ASN A 604 -42.63 9.19 -6.80
CA ASN A 604 -43.66 8.88 -5.80
C ASN A 604 -44.05 7.40 -5.74
N CYS A 605 -43.08 6.48 -5.84
CA CYS A 605 -43.34 5.04 -5.76
C CYS A 605 -43.28 4.53 -4.32
N TYR A 606 -44.12 3.53 -4.01
CA TYR A 606 -44.14 2.87 -2.70
C TYR A 606 -43.53 1.48 -2.83
N PHE A 607 -42.33 1.29 -2.28
CA PHE A 607 -41.60 0.01 -2.20
C PHE A 607 -41.64 -0.56 -0.77
N THR A 608 -42.66 -0.23 0.02
CA THR A 608 -42.68 -0.60 1.45
C THR A 608 -42.65 -2.13 1.59
N GLY A 609 -41.67 -2.65 2.31
CA GLY A 609 -41.49 -4.10 2.50
C GLY A 609 -41.05 -4.89 1.25
N ALA A 610 -40.71 -4.22 0.14
CA ALA A 610 -40.28 -4.88 -1.09
C ALA A 610 -38.89 -5.53 -0.95
N ARG A 611 -38.62 -6.54 -1.79
CA ARG A 611 -37.31 -7.19 -1.88
C ARG A 611 -36.61 -6.81 -3.17
N LEU A 612 -35.39 -6.28 -3.06
CA LEU A 612 -34.57 -5.79 -4.16
C LEU A 612 -33.15 -6.39 -4.05
N GLY A 613 -33.01 -7.69 -4.29
CA GLY A 613 -31.69 -8.34 -4.37
C GLY A 613 -31.10 -8.26 -5.78
N GLY A 614 -29.91 -7.70 -5.97
CA GLY A 614 -29.20 -7.69 -7.26
C GLY A 614 -29.88 -6.86 -8.36
N VAL A 615 -30.71 -5.89 -8.00
CA VAL A 615 -31.42 -5.02 -8.95
C VAL A 615 -30.44 -4.08 -9.66
N LEU A 616 -30.60 -3.93 -10.98
CA LEU A 616 -29.83 -2.97 -11.78
C LEU A 616 -30.53 -1.61 -11.79
N LEU A 617 -29.91 -0.57 -11.21
CA LEU A 617 -30.46 0.79 -11.05
C LEU A 617 -29.69 1.86 -11.84
N GLU A 618 -28.86 1.47 -12.81
CA GLU A 618 -28.05 2.43 -13.56
C GLU A 618 -28.94 3.47 -14.26
N ARG A 619 -28.68 4.76 -13.99
CA ARG A 619 -29.47 5.90 -14.52
C ARG A 619 -30.96 5.91 -14.15
N ALA A 620 -31.38 5.10 -13.18
CA ALA A 620 -32.75 5.14 -12.68
C ALA A 620 -33.04 6.48 -11.98
N GLU A 621 -34.25 6.99 -12.17
CA GLU A 621 -34.77 8.17 -11.47
C GLU A 621 -35.65 7.72 -10.31
N LEU A 622 -35.14 7.80 -9.08
CA LEU A 622 -35.85 7.48 -7.84
C LEU A 622 -36.08 8.79 -7.06
N VAL A 623 -37.29 9.34 -7.17
CA VAL A 623 -37.64 10.65 -6.58
C VAL A 623 -38.86 10.50 -5.69
N MET A 624 -38.75 10.92 -4.43
CA MET A 624 -39.83 10.83 -3.42
C MET A 624 -40.35 9.38 -3.26
N CYS A 625 -39.45 8.40 -3.34
CA CYS A 625 -39.81 6.99 -3.18
C CYS A 625 -39.71 6.54 -1.72
N ASP A 626 -40.63 5.67 -1.31
CA ASP A 626 -40.64 5.08 0.03
C ASP A 626 -40.16 3.62 -0.02
N PHE A 627 -38.96 3.37 0.49
CA PHE A 627 -38.34 2.05 0.68
C PHE A 627 -38.44 1.56 2.13
N SER A 628 -39.37 2.09 2.93
CA SER A 628 -39.48 1.71 4.33
C SER A 628 -39.70 0.20 4.50
N GLN A 629 -39.01 -0.43 5.44
CA GLN A 629 -39.02 -1.89 5.66
C GLN A 629 -38.56 -2.75 4.45
N ALA A 630 -38.07 -2.14 3.37
CA ALA A 630 -37.59 -2.89 2.22
C ALA A 630 -36.25 -3.59 2.52
N SER A 631 -35.97 -4.67 1.79
CA SER A 631 -34.70 -5.38 1.84
C SER A 631 -33.94 -5.18 0.52
N LEU A 632 -32.81 -4.49 0.58
CA LEU A 632 -31.94 -4.22 -0.55
C LEU A 632 -30.63 -4.98 -0.34
N SER A 633 -30.22 -5.81 -1.29
CA SER A 633 -28.95 -6.54 -1.20
C SER A 633 -28.19 -6.57 -2.51
N ASP A 634 -26.87 -6.43 -2.43
CA ASP A 634 -25.96 -6.56 -3.57
C ASP A 634 -26.28 -5.61 -4.73
N ILE A 635 -26.56 -4.34 -4.40
CA ILE A 635 -26.93 -3.30 -5.37
C ILE A 635 -25.76 -2.35 -5.62
N LEU A 636 -25.50 -2.09 -6.91
CA LEU A 636 -24.61 -1.04 -7.36
C LEU A 636 -25.41 0.20 -7.76
N LEU A 637 -25.27 1.29 -7.01
CA LEU A 637 -25.90 2.58 -7.31
C LEU A 637 -24.86 3.51 -7.95
N ARG A 638 -25.00 3.69 -9.26
CA ARG A 638 -24.14 4.56 -10.07
C ARG A 638 -25.00 5.35 -11.06
N GLN A 639 -24.70 6.63 -11.23
CA GLN A 639 -25.42 7.54 -12.14
C GLN A 639 -26.94 7.59 -11.92
N CYS A 640 -27.46 7.14 -10.77
CA CYS A 640 -28.88 7.21 -10.45
C CYS A 640 -29.22 8.54 -9.77
N MET A 641 -30.49 8.95 -9.87
CA MET A 641 -31.02 10.09 -9.14
C MET A 641 -31.75 9.56 -7.90
N LEU A 642 -31.34 10.01 -6.71
CA LEU A 642 -31.91 9.65 -5.42
C LEU A 642 -32.25 10.94 -4.67
N TYR A 643 -33.51 11.34 -4.69
CA TYR A 643 -33.96 12.61 -4.08
C TYR A 643 -35.16 12.37 -3.17
N HIS A 644 -35.08 12.84 -1.92
CA HIS A 644 -36.14 12.72 -0.91
C HIS A 644 -36.66 11.27 -0.73
N CYS A 645 -35.76 10.29 -0.78
CA CYS A 645 -36.11 8.88 -0.62
C CYS A 645 -36.03 8.45 0.84
N HIS A 646 -37.01 7.67 1.29
CA HIS A 646 -37.10 7.19 2.66
C HIS A 646 -36.73 5.71 2.74
N PHE A 647 -35.81 5.35 3.63
CA PHE A 647 -35.34 3.98 3.88
C PHE A 647 -35.59 3.58 5.34
N SER A 648 -36.65 4.11 5.95
CA SER A 648 -36.89 3.91 7.38
C SER A 648 -37.15 2.44 7.69
N GLN A 649 -36.46 1.88 8.69
CA GLN A 649 -36.52 0.44 9.03
C GLN A 649 -36.11 -0.51 7.88
N ALA A 650 -35.50 0.00 6.81
CA ALA A 650 -35.03 -0.83 5.71
C ALA A 650 -33.77 -1.62 6.10
N ARG A 651 -33.52 -2.74 5.41
CA ARG A 651 -32.28 -3.51 5.50
C ARG A 651 -31.48 -3.32 4.22
N LEU A 652 -30.27 -2.78 4.32
CA LEU A 652 -29.34 -2.64 3.21
C LEU A 652 -28.10 -3.50 3.49
N GLU A 653 -27.82 -4.43 2.58
CA GLU A 653 -26.64 -5.30 2.66
C GLU A 653 -25.81 -5.21 1.38
N ASN A 654 -24.50 -5.00 1.48
CA ASN A 654 -23.59 -4.92 0.31
C ASN A 654 -24.02 -3.91 -0.76
N CYS A 655 -24.53 -2.76 -0.34
CA CYS A 655 -24.93 -1.70 -1.26
C CYS A 655 -23.77 -0.72 -1.48
N LEU A 656 -23.42 -0.46 -2.74
CA LEU A 656 -22.32 0.41 -3.13
C LEU A 656 -22.86 1.66 -3.85
N PHE A 657 -22.62 2.84 -3.27
CA PHE A 657 -22.98 4.15 -3.80
C PHE A 657 -21.72 4.81 -4.37
N MET A 658 -21.69 5.08 -5.68
CA MET A 658 -20.52 5.67 -6.34
C MET A 658 -20.88 6.93 -7.12
N GLU A 659 -20.18 8.02 -6.82
CA GLU A 659 -20.29 9.29 -7.56
C GLU A 659 -21.72 9.85 -7.57
N LEU A 660 -22.40 9.75 -6.42
CA LEU A 660 -23.78 10.19 -6.24
C LEU A 660 -23.85 11.39 -5.29
N VAL A 661 -24.73 12.34 -5.59
CA VAL A 661 -25.05 13.46 -4.70
C VAL A 661 -26.54 13.40 -4.38
N PRO A 662 -26.96 12.46 -3.50
CA PRO A 662 -28.34 12.40 -3.09
C PRO A 662 -28.69 13.54 -2.14
N GLU A 663 -29.94 14.00 -2.17
CA GLU A 663 -30.44 15.00 -1.24
C GLU A 663 -31.54 14.42 -0.36
N GLU A 664 -31.47 14.76 0.94
CA GLU A 664 -32.49 14.44 1.95
C GLU A 664 -32.84 12.94 2.04
N LEU A 665 -31.83 12.09 2.16
CA LEU A 665 -32.06 10.67 2.45
C LEU A 665 -32.33 10.41 3.93
N ASP A 666 -33.30 9.55 4.20
CA ASP A 666 -33.67 9.14 5.55
C ASP A 666 -33.46 7.65 5.77
N PHE A 667 -32.44 7.28 6.54
CA PHE A 667 -32.12 5.92 6.97
C PHE A 667 -32.48 5.70 8.45
N SER A 668 -33.42 6.46 9.01
CA SER A 668 -33.77 6.33 10.42
C SER A 668 -34.26 4.91 10.73
N TYR A 669 -33.78 4.32 11.83
CA TYR A 669 -34.06 2.92 12.22
C TYR A 669 -33.63 1.85 11.20
N ALA A 670 -32.87 2.19 10.16
CA ALA A 670 -32.42 1.23 9.17
C ALA A 670 -31.28 0.34 9.70
N HIS A 671 -31.15 -0.86 9.12
CA HIS A 671 -30.03 -1.77 9.34
C HIS A 671 -29.13 -1.76 8.10
N LEU A 672 -27.95 -1.16 8.24
CA LEU A 672 -26.97 -0.97 7.18
C LEU A 672 -25.77 -1.88 7.44
N THR A 673 -25.55 -2.86 6.59
CA THR A 673 -24.43 -3.79 6.71
C THR A 673 -23.58 -3.73 5.45
N ARG A 674 -22.29 -3.40 5.61
CA ARG A 674 -21.34 -3.30 4.48
C ARG A 674 -21.79 -2.31 3.40
N MET A 675 -22.48 -1.24 3.80
CA MET A 675 -22.79 -0.12 2.91
C MET A 675 -21.49 0.65 2.61
N THR A 676 -21.22 0.88 1.33
CA THR A 676 -20.02 1.60 0.89
C THR A 676 -20.40 2.83 0.08
N VAL A 677 -19.82 3.98 0.41
CA VAL A 677 -19.97 5.24 -0.32
C VAL A 677 -18.61 5.70 -0.81
N ILE A 678 -18.48 5.94 -2.11
CA ILE A 678 -17.24 6.40 -2.76
C ILE A 678 -17.53 7.66 -3.55
N ASN A 679 -16.78 8.74 -3.28
CA ASN A 679 -16.92 10.03 -3.95
C ASN A 679 -18.37 10.56 -3.93
N GLY A 680 -19.09 10.37 -2.81
CA GLY A 680 -20.51 10.71 -2.68
C GLY A 680 -20.77 11.96 -1.85
N GLY A 681 -21.85 12.69 -2.17
CA GLY A 681 -22.33 13.85 -1.40
C GLY A 681 -23.62 13.56 -0.66
N PHE A 682 -23.52 13.09 0.58
CA PHE A 682 -24.62 12.75 1.49
C PHE A 682 -24.84 13.86 2.54
N ALA A 683 -24.97 15.11 2.08
CA ALA A 683 -25.21 16.22 2.99
C ALA A 683 -26.58 16.06 3.70
N ALA A 684 -26.63 16.36 4.99
CA ALA A 684 -27.85 16.34 5.82
C ALA A 684 -28.62 15.00 5.84
N VAL A 685 -27.95 13.88 5.55
CA VAL A 685 -28.52 12.54 5.66
C VAL A 685 -28.90 12.21 7.11
N ARG A 686 -30.01 11.49 7.31
CA ARG A 686 -30.46 11.06 8.64
C ARG A 686 -30.20 9.57 8.85
N PHE A 687 -29.44 9.24 9.89
CA PHE A 687 -29.16 7.89 10.38
C PHE A 687 -29.66 7.72 11.84
N ASN A 688 -30.65 8.51 12.27
CA ASN A 688 -31.12 8.47 13.66
C ASN A 688 -31.65 7.07 14.02
N HIS A 689 -31.20 6.53 15.14
CA HIS A 689 -31.50 5.14 15.57
C HIS A 689 -31.07 4.03 14.58
N ALA A 690 -30.28 4.34 13.55
CA ALA A 690 -29.81 3.33 12.61
C ALA A 690 -28.76 2.41 13.25
N VAL A 691 -28.70 1.17 12.76
CA VAL A 691 -27.64 0.21 13.09
C VAL A 691 -26.75 0.07 11.86
N MET A 692 -25.48 0.42 12.01
CA MET A 692 -24.48 0.43 10.95
C MET A 692 -23.35 -0.52 11.31
N ASP A 693 -23.16 -1.56 10.51
CA ASP A 693 -22.08 -2.53 10.67
C ASP A 693 -21.17 -2.49 9.45
N SER A 694 -19.88 -2.25 9.70
CA SER A 694 -18.82 -2.35 8.69
C SER A 694 -19.07 -1.45 7.46
N CYS A 695 -19.68 -0.28 7.68
CA CYS A 695 -19.96 0.68 6.61
C CYS A 695 -18.71 1.54 6.32
N THR A 696 -18.48 1.84 5.05
CA THR A 696 -17.27 2.56 4.60
C THR A 696 -17.63 3.81 3.81
N PHE A 697 -17.00 4.93 4.17
CA PHE A 697 -17.12 6.22 3.48
C PHE A 697 -15.73 6.68 3.03
N LEU A 698 -15.54 6.74 1.71
CA LEU A 698 -14.29 7.13 1.06
C LEU A 698 -14.52 8.42 0.27
N ASP A 699 -13.70 9.44 0.54
CA ASP A 699 -13.73 10.73 -0.17
C ASP A 699 -15.16 11.33 -0.27
N SER A 700 -15.93 11.24 0.82
CA SER A 700 -17.38 11.54 0.82
C SER A 700 -17.76 12.76 1.69
N ALA A 701 -18.71 13.56 1.23
CA ALA A 701 -19.24 14.71 1.94
C ALA A 701 -20.48 14.32 2.77
N LEU A 702 -20.42 14.52 4.08
CA LEU A 702 -21.44 14.13 5.07
C LEU A 702 -21.76 15.28 6.04
N ASP A 703 -21.58 16.52 5.60
CA ASP A 703 -21.85 17.69 6.44
C ASP A 703 -23.31 17.70 6.90
N HIS A 704 -23.52 18.04 8.18
CA HIS A 704 -24.82 18.04 8.85
C HIS A 704 -25.52 16.67 8.96
N ALA A 705 -24.80 15.56 8.73
CA ALA A 705 -25.36 14.23 8.92
C ALA A 705 -25.79 13.99 10.38
N GLN A 706 -26.93 13.32 10.56
CA GLN A 706 -27.53 13.06 11.86
C GLN A 706 -27.38 11.58 12.23
N TYR A 707 -26.82 11.30 13.39
CA TYR A 707 -26.53 9.97 13.94
C TYR A 707 -27.08 9.83 15.37
N GLN A 708 -28.13 10.58 15.72
CA GLN A 708 -28.65 10.60 17.08
C GLN A 708 -29.15 9.20 17.46
N HIS A 709 -28.71 8.68 18.61
CA HIS A 709 -28.99 7.31 19.06
C HIS A 709 -28.59 6.18 18.08
N ALA A 710 -27.76 6.46 17.07
CA ALA A 710 -27.30 5.45 16.13
C ALA A 710 -26.28 4.49 16.79
N HIS A 711 -26.19 3.28 16.27
CA HIS A 711 -25.16 2.31 16.63
C HIS A 711 -24.26 2.07 15.43
N LEU A 712 -22.98 2.46 15.54
CA LEU A 712 -21.96 2.23 14.53
C LEU A 712 -20.95 1.22 15.07
N GLU A 713 -20.75 0.14 14.34
CA GLU A 713 -19.76 -0.90 14.63
C GLU A 713 -18.81 -1.04 13.43
N SER A 714 -17.51 -0.96 13.70
CA SER A 714 -16.44 -1.16 12.70
C SER A 714 -16.58 -0.29 11.44
N CYS A 715 -17.18 0.90 11.56
CA CYS A 715 -17.37 1.82 10.45
C CYS A 715 -16.10 2.63 10.17
N VAL A 716 -15.83 2.90 8.89
CA VAL A 716 -14.59 3.56 8.43
C VAL A 716 -14.90 4.81 7.63
N PHE A 717 -14.32 5.92 8.04
CA PHE A 717 -14.36 7.21 7.36
C PHE A 717 -12.92 7.59 6.98
N THR A 718 -12.63 7.73 5.69
CA THR A 718 -11.25 7.92 5.21
C THR A 718 -11.17 8.78 3.94
N GLY A 719 -9.94 9.13 3.54
CA GLY A 719 -9.68 10.04 2.42
C GLY A 719 -10.03 11.49 2.76
N LYS A 720 -10.69 12.18 1.85
CA LYS A 720 -11.19 13.56 1.99
C LYS A 720 -12.58 13.63 2.62
N THR A 721 -12.95 12.64 3.43
CA THR A 721 -14.27 12.58 4.04
C THR A 721 -14.43 13.68 5.10
N HIS A 722 -15.59 14.35 5.08
CA HIS A 722 -15.89 15.44 6.01
C HIS A 722 -17.32 15.33 6.53
N ILE A 723 -17.48 15.52 7.85
CA ILE A 723 -18.73 15.43 8.61
C ILE A 723 -18.82 16.67 9.52
N ARG A 724 -18.78 17.87 8.93
CA ARG A 724 -18.85 19.12 9.71
C ARG A 724 -20.22 19.27 10.33
N SER A 725 -20.26 19.70 11.58
CA SER A 725 -21.52 19.89 12.33
C SER A 725 -22.42 18.63 12.35
N GLY A 726 -21.81 17.43 12.31
CA GLY A 726 -22.55 16.18 12.46
C GLY A 726 -23.10 15.99 13.87
N LEU A 727 -24.28 15.36 13.98
CA LEU A 727 -24.98 15.19 15.25
C LEU A 727 -24.91 13.73 15.74
N PHE A 728 -24.05 13.44 16.70
CA PHE A 728 -23.81 12.11 17.29
C PHE A 728 -24.34 12.00 18.72
N GLN A 729 -25.30 12.83 19.14
CA GLN A 729 -25.76 12.79 20.53
C GLN A 729 -26.33 11.40 20.89
N HIS A 730 -25.91 10.87 22.04
CA HIS A 730 -26.26 9.53 22.52
C HIS A 730 -25.93 8.36 21.56
N ALA A 731 -25.12 8.58 20.53
CA ALA A 731 -24.70 7.53 19.61
C ALA A 731 -23.74 6.55 20.31
N ARG A 732 -23.74 5.29 19.86
CA ARG A 732 -22.78 4.25 20.29
C ARG A 732 -21.88 3.91 19.12
N LEU A 733 -20.59 4.16 19.28
CA LEU A 733 -19.56 3.92 18.29
C LEU A 733 -18.55 2.92 18.87
N THR A 734 -18.40 1.78 18.20
CA THR A 734 -17.50 0.70 18.61
C THR A 734 -16.52 0.41 17.48
N SER A 735 -15.22 0.50 17.76
CA SER A 735 -14.14 0.21 16.80
C SER A 735 -14.23 1.01 15.49
N CYS A 736 -14.76 2.24 15.54
CA CYS A 736 -14.91 3.09 14.36
C CYS A 736 -13.63 3.89 14.08
N ASN A 737 -13.35 4.16 12.80
CA ASN A 737 -12.17 4.88 12.33
C ASN A 737 -12.58 6.22 11.69
N PHE A 738 -12.10 7.32 12.28
CA PHE A 738 -12.29 8.70 11.85
C PHE A 738 -10.95 9.39 11.55
N ARG A 739 -9.89 8.65 11.24
CA ARG A 739 -8.57 9.24 11.00
C ARG A 739 -8.63 10.29 9.89
N LEU A 740 -7.95 11.42 10.10
CA LEU A 740 -7.90 12.55 9.15
C LEU A 740 -9.27 13.16 8.78
N THR A 741 -10.36 12.76 9.44
CA THR A 741 -11.71 13.23 9.10
C THR A 741 -11.93 14.63 9.65
N LEU A 742 -12.59 15.48 8.86
CA LEU A 742 -12.99 16.83 9.29
C LEU A 742 -14.33 16.77 10.05
N LEU A 743 -14.29 16.97 11.36
CA LEU A 743 -15.41 16.88 12.32
C LEU A 743 -15.65 18.22 13.05
N GLU A 744 -15.35 19.34 12.39
CA GLU A 744 -15.46 20.68 12.97
C GLU A 744 -16.88 20.94 13.47
N ALA A 745 -17.01 21.42 14.71
CA ALA A 745 -18.28 21.70 15.38
C ALA A 745 -19.26 20.50 15.46
N ALA A 746 -18.78 19.26 15.33
CA ALA A 746 -19.61 18.08 15.53
C ALA A 746 -20.04 17.93 17.01
N ASP A 747 -21.20 17.31 17.25
CA ASP A 747 -21.77 17.12 18.58
C ASP A 747 -21.81 15.63 18.97
N PHE A 748 -20.90 15.22 19.83
CA PHE A 748 -20.79 13.90 20.47
C PHE A 748 -21.27 13.90 21.93
N SER A 749 -22.13 14.85 22.32
CA SER A 749 -22.63 14.92 23.70
C SER A 749 -23.29 13.61 24.12
N GLU A 750 -22.85 13.06 25.26
CA GLU A 750 -23.32 11.79 25.81
C GLU A 750 -23.14 10.56 24.89
N ALA A 751 -22.29 10.67 23.86
CA ALA A 751 -21.95 9.54 22.99
C ALA A 751 -21.02 8.55 23.70
N VAL A 752 -21.05 7.29 23.26
CA VAL A 752 -20.14 6.23 23.73
C VAL A 752 -19.18 5.88 22.60
N LEU A 753 -17.89 6.11 22.81
CA LEU A 753 -16.79 5.88 21.86
C LEU A 753 -15.88 4.78 22.42
N GLN A 754 -16.15 3.52 22.10
CA GLN A 754 -15.36 2.37 22.54
C GLN A 754 -14.34 2.01 21.45
N ASN A 755 -13.06 2.06 21.80
CA ASN A 755 -11.94 1.70 20.91
C ASN A 755 -11.98 2.41 19.55
N CYS A 756 -12.44 3.66 19.51
CA CYS A 756 -12.51 4.44 18.28
C CYS A 756 -11.19 5.17 18.01
N ASP A 757 -10.88 5.40 16.74
CA ASP A 757 -9.66 6.09 16.30
C ASP A 757 -10.00 7.44 15.66
N PHE A 758 -9.67 8.52 16.35
CA PHE A 758 -9.79 9.92 15.91
C PHE A 758 -8.43 10.53 15.59
N SER A 759 -7.39 9.72 15.36
CA SER A 759 -6.04 10.23 15.16
C SER A 759 -5.96 11.15 13.93
N GLU A 760 -5.35 12.33 14.11
CA GLU A 760 -5.24 13.39 13.10
C GLU A 760 -6.60 13.95 12.61
N ALA A 761 -7.70 13.65 13.29
CA ALA A 761 -9.01 14.25 12.99
C ALA A 761 -9.09 15.71 13.46
N ASN A 762 -9.95 16.49 12.80
CA ASN A 762 -10.23 17.86 13.22
C ASN A 762 -11.56 17.93 13.98
N LEU A 763 -11.50 18.02 15.31
CA LEU A 763 -12.62 18.17 16.24
C LEU A 763 -12.65 19.59 16.86
N SER A 764 -12.15 20.59 16.13
CA SER A 764 -12.18 21.98 16.61
C SER A 764 -13.63 22.43 16.85
N PHE A 765 -13.87 23.10 17.97
CA PHE A 765 -15.20 23.56 18.41
C PHE A 765 -16.25 22.45 18.64
N ALA A 766 -15.84 21.17 18.67
CA ALA A 766 -16.76 20.06 18.89
C ALA A 766 -17.40 20.10 20.29
N GLN A 767 -18.67 19.70 20.38
CA GLN A 767 -19.36 19.46 21.65
C GLN A 767 -19.19 17.99 22.01
N MET A 768 -18.55 17.69 23.13
CA MET A 768 -18.23 16.33 23.59
C MET A 768 -18.53 16.17 25.08
N ARG A 769 -19.54 16.89 25.59
CA ARG A 769 -19.91 16.86 27.01
C ARG A 769 -20.37 15.46 27.40
N ALA A 770 -19.86 14.95 28.52
CA ALA A 770 -20.19 13.63 29.06
C ALA A 770 -19.98 12.47 28.07
N VAL A 771 -19.11 12.65 27.07
CA VAL A 771 -18.73 11.57 26.14
C VAL A 771 -17.98 10.47 26.89
N ASN A 772 -18.24 9.20 26.56
CA ASN A 772 -17.46 8.08 27.06
C ASN A 772 -16.44 7.63 26.02
N GLY A 773 -15.25 8.22 26.03
CA GLY A 773 -14.13 7.92 25.13
C GLY A 773 -13.05 7.01 25.72
N SER A 774 -13.39 6.11 26.64
CA SER A 774 -12.41 5.25 27.30
C SER A 774 -11.64 4.37 26.31
N ASN A 775 -10.32 4.31 26.43
CA ASN A 775 -9.41 3.55 25.56
C ASN A 775 -9.48 3.91 24.06
N SER A 776 -10.03 5.07 23.70
CA SER A 776 -10.03 5.56 22.32
C SER A 776 -8.74 6.34 22.00
N LEU A 777 -8.43 6.47 20.70
CA LEU A 777 -7.23 7.13 20.20
C LEU A 777 -7.57 8.54 19.69
N PHE A 778 -6.80 9.53 20.14
CA PHE A 778 -6.89 10.94 19.75
C PHE A 778 -5.49 11.49 19.44
N ILE A 779 -4.64 10.68 18.79
CA ILE A 779 -3.24 11.03 18.52
C ILE A 779 -3.21 12.17 17.48
N ARG A 780 -2.56 13.30 17.78
CA ARG A 780 -2.54 14.50 16.91
C ARG A 780 -3.91 15.06 16.54
N THR A 781 -4.95 14.76 17.32
CA THR A 781 -6.29 15.30 17.06
C THR A 781 -6.36 16.78 17.39
N LEU A 782 -7.03 17.57 16.55
CA LEU A 782 -7.29 18.97 16.82
C LEU A 782 -8.55 19.08 17.68
N LEU A 783 -8.41 19.50 18.94
CA LEU A 783 -9.49 19.66 19.92
C LEU A 783 -9.60 21.12 20.39
N THR A 784 -9.13 22.05 19.56
CA THR A 784 -9.10 23.49 19.86
C THR A 784 -10.51 24.01 20.17
N ASN A 785 -10.68 24.69 21.31
CA ASN A 785 -11.96 25.23 21.79
C ASN A 785 -13.11 24.20 21.85
N SER A 786 -12.79 22.90 22.01
CA SER A 786 -13.80 21.85 22.18
C SER A 786 -14.33 21.79 23.62
N ASN A 787 -15.57 21.32 23.79
CA ASN A 787 -16.21 21.15 25.09
C ASN A 787 -16.18 19.67 25.51
N LEU A 788 -15.28 19.31 26.41
CA LEU A 788 -15.08 17.97 26.97
C LEU A 788 -15.49 17.89 28.45
N GLN A 789 -16.41 18.76 28.89
CA GLN A 789 -16.90 18.74 30.28
C GLN A 789 -17.47 17.37 30.65
N GLU A 790 -17.10 16.85 31.82
CA GLU A 790 -17.60 15.57 32.33
C GLU A 790 -17.30 14.35 31.42
N ALA A 791 -16.41 14.50 30.43
CA ALA A 791 -16.01 13.42 29.53
C ALA A 791 -15.24 12.32 30.27
N ASN A 792 -15.53 11.05 29.96
CA ASN A 792 -14.76 9.91 30.43
C ASN A 792 -13.70 9.51 29.39
N LEU A 793 -12.46 9.93 29.60
CA LEU A 793 -11.29 9.66 28.75
C LEU A 793 -10.30 8.69 29.42
N MET A 794 -10.79 7.83 30.31
CA MET A 794 -9.96 6.86 31.02
C MET A 794 -9.19 5.97 30.04
N GLY A 795 -7.87 5.92 30.18
CA GLY A 795 -6.99 5.12 29.31
C GLY A 795 -6.91 5.59 27.85
N ALA A 796 -7.50 6.74 27.50
CA ALA A 796 -7.44 7.28 26.15
C ALA A 796 -6.01 7.74 25.79
N ILE A 797 -5.64 7.63 24.52
CA ILE A 797 -4.31 8.06 24.02
C ILE A 797 -4.47 9.36 23.25
N LEU A 798 -4.16 10.48 23.88
CA LEU A 798 -4.21 11.83 23.32
C LEU A 798 -2.80 12.37 23.00
N GLN A 799 -1.85 11.50 22.64
CA GLN A 799 -0.47 11.92 22.35
C GLN A 799 -0.45 13.01 21.28
N LYS A 800 0.25 14.13 21.55
CA LYS A 800 0.35 15.28 20.64
C LYS A 800 -1.00 15.92 20.25
N ALA A 801 -2.06 15.74 21.03
CA ALA A 801 -3.33 16.39 20.76
C ALA A 801 -3.24 17.92 20.94
N HIS A 802 -4.04 18.68 20.20
CA HIS A 802 -4.13 20.13 20.35
C HIS A 802 -5.33 20.50 21.20
N LEU A 803 -5.11 20.80 22.48
CA LEU A 803 -6.13 21.06 23.51
C LEU A 803 -6.23 22.56 23.88
N VAL A 804 -5.72 23.45 23.02
CA VAL A 804 -5.75 24.90 23.21
C VAL A 804 -7.21 25.38 23.36
N GLY A 805 -7.51 26.05 24.49
CA GLY A 805 -8.87 26.53 24.80
C GLY A 805 -9.91 25.44 25.07
N ALA A 806 -9.52 24.15 25.14
CA ALA A 806 -10.46 23.07 25.42
C ALA A 806 -10.99 23.11 26.86
N ASP A 807 -12.26 22.77 27.04
CA ASP A 807 -12.91 22.72 28.35
C ASP A 807 -13.00 21.27 28.85
N LEU A 808 -12.09 20.89 29.74
CA LEU A 808 -11.96 19.56 30.34
C LEU A 808 -12.46 19.54 31.80
N ARG A 809 -13.32 20.49 32.20
CA ARG A 809 -13.81 20.53 33.59
C ARG A 809 -14.51 19.22 33.96
N ARG A 810 -14.11 18.64 35.09
CA ARG A 810 -14.64 17.36 35.60
C ARG A 810 -14.46 16.17 34.66
N ALA A 811 -13.57 16.26 33.67
CA ALA A 811 -13.24 15.13 32.81
C ALA A 811 -12.45 14.06 33.59
N ASN A 812 -12.66 12.79 33.27
CA ASN A 812 -11.88 11.67 33.80
C ASN A 812 -10.72 11.34 32.85
N LEU A 813 -9.50 11.71 33.24
CA LEU A 813 -8.26 11.43 32.50
C LEU A 813 -7.41 10.36 33.21
N PHE A 814 -8.01 9.53 34.06
CA PHE A 814 -7.30 8.46 34.77
C PHE A 814 -6.58 7.54 33.78
N ARG A 815 -5.26 7.40 33.90
CA ARG A 815 -4.38 6.64 32.98
C ARG A 815 -4.42 7.07 31.51
N ALA A 816 -4.96 8.24 31.19
CA ALA A 816 -4.87 8.79 29.84
C ALA A 816 -3.42 9.18 29.52
N ASP A 817 -3.03 9.11 28.25
CA ASP A 817 -1.73 9.59 27.77
C ASP A 817 -1.92 10.90 27.02
N ILE A 818 -1.53 12.01 27.64
CA ILE A 818 -1.56 13.36 27.05
C ILE A 818 -0.14 13.86 26.74
N SER A 819 0.85 12.97 26.63
CA SER A 819 2.23 13.37 26.37
C SER A 819 2.36 14.16 25.06
N GLN A 820 3.20 15.19 25.09
CA GLN A 820 3.40 16.16 24.02
C GLN A 820 2.14 16.91 23.53
N SER A 821 1.03 16.88 24.27
CA SER A 821 -0.17 17.66 23.90
C SER A 821 0.06 19.15 24.13
N SER A 822 -0.52 19.99 23.28
CA SER A 822 -0.50 21.45 23.46
C SER A 822 -1.71 21.91 24.25
N VAL A 823 -1.47 22.75 25.27
CA VAL A 823 -2.49 23.39 26.12
C VAL A 823 -2.16 24.88 26.23
N ASP A 824 -3.12 25.72 26.59
CA ASP A 824 -2.90 27.15 26.83
C ASP A 824 -3.55 27.61 28.15
N VAL A 825 -3.46 28.91 28.43
CA VAL A 825 -4.06 29.52 29.64
C VAL A 825 -5.59 29.44 29.65
N ASN A 826 -6.22 29.20 28.49
CA ASN A 826 -7.66 29.08 28.36
C ASN A 826 -8.14 27.63 28.50
N THR A 827 -7.25 26.63 28.44
CA THR A 827 -7.58 25.23 28.69
C THR A 827 -8.06 25.04 30.14
N GLN A 828 -9.29 24.58 30.33
CA GLN A 828 -9.94 24.49 31.64
C GLN A 828 -9.88 23.06 32.20
N LEU A 829 -9.18 22.85 33.31
CA LEU A 829 -9.00 21.52 33.95
C LEU A 829 -9.65 21.40 35.34
N GLN A 830 -10.51 22.36 35.74
CA GLN A 830 -11.04 22.38 37.09
C GLN A 830 -11.87 21.11 37.39
N GLY A 831 -11.44 20.36 38.41
CA GLY A 831 -12.10 19.11 38.82
C GLY A 831 -11.81 17.90 37.94
N ALA A 832 -10.91 17.99 36.96
CA ALA A 832 -10.50 16.84 36.14
C ALA A 832 -9.71 15.82 36.98
N LEU A 833 -9.93 14.52 36.76
CA LEU A 833 -9.21 13.44 37.41
C LEU A 833 -7.93 13.12 36.62
N LEU A 834 -6.77 13.56 37.13
CA LEU A 834 -5.46 13.41 36.48
C LEU A 834 -4.59 12.29 37.07
N ASP A 835 -5.15 11.46 37.95
CA ASP A 835 -4.42 10.38 38.62
C ASP A 835 -3.85 9.38 37.60
N GLN A 836 -2.54 9.09 37.70
CA GLN A 836 -1.79 8.22 36.78
C GLN A 836 -1.84 8.65 35.30
N CYS A 837 -2.23 9.90 35.01
CA CYS A 837 -2.19 10.44 33.66
C CYS A 837 -0.73 10.61 33.22
N LYS A 838 -0.40 10.11 32.03
CA LYS A 838 0.93 10.25 31.45
C LYS A 838 1.03 11.58 30.73
N THR A 839 1.83 12.48 31.28
CA THR A 839 2.06 13.84 30.75
C THR A 839 3.43 14.02 30.10
N LEU A 840 4.35 13.06 30.32
CA LEU A 840 5.72 13.11 29.81
C LEU A 840 5.92 12.21 28.59
N PRO A 841 6.73 12.63 27.61
CA PRO A 841 7.50 13.89 27.58
C PRO A 841 6.60 15.12 27.34
N CYS A 842 7.02 16.29 27.82
CA CYS A 842 6.29 17.55 27.62
C CYS A 842 6.36 18.00 26.15
N ALA A 843 5.37 18.78 25.70
CA ALA A 843 5.47 19.51 24.44
C ALA A 843 6.62 20.53 24.51
N GLY A 844 7.28 20.82 23.38
CA GLY A 844 8.31 21.85 23.33
C GLY A 844 7.71 23.24 23.52
N GLY A 845 8.10 23.95 24.58
CA GLY A 845 7.49 25.22 25.01
C GLY A 845 6.61 25.00 26.25
N ASP A 846 6.88 25.74 27.31
CA ASP A 846 6.30 25.54 28.64
C ASP A 846 4.76 25.46 28.64
N LEU A 847 4.24 24.44 29.33
CA LEU A 847 3.00 24.32 30.12
C LEU A 847 2.84 22.82 30.42
N VAL A 848 3.11 22.28 31.62
CA VAL A 848 2.70 22.68 32.98
C VAL A 848 3.89 22.76 33.94
#